data_AF-A0A7Y1V404-F1
#
_entry.id   AF-A0A7Y1V404-F1
#
_cell.length_a   1.000
_cell.length_b   1.000
_cell.length_c   1.000
_cell.angle_alpha   90.00
_cell.angle_beta   90.00
_cell.angle_gamma   90.00
#
_symmetry.space_group_name_H-M   'P 1'
#
loop_
_entity.id
_entity.type
_entity.pdbx_description
1 polymer ?
#
loop_
_entity_poly.entity_id
_entity_poly.type
_entity_poly.pdbx_seq_one_letter_code
_entity_poly.pdbx_strand_id
1 'polypeptide(L)'
;SDTAFQKMRNDGIKMMRSLGNFAGGCNVQFAINPENEDIIAIEINPRVSRSSALASKATGYPIAKIAAKLAIGYTLDELKNQITKTTSAYFEPTLDYVIVKMPRWNFDKFYGSSHILGLQMKSVGEVMAIGRTFLEALQKACQSQENNRMGLGADKKEWIRTEDILNRLEEASDDRIYRVKDALRLGVPNKSVQKLTNIDPWYIKQIRLLVDMEKHLMMYNVPEDIPTEFMMDLKKAGYSDAQIAWLMRIEEEDVTKYRKKLGMRRVYKMVDTCAAEFAAETPYFYSTFDSENESIPSKRKKVVVLGSGPNRIGQGIEFDYCCVHGIMAIKEAGYEAIMVNCNPETVSTDFDVADKLYFEPIFWEHLVEILDHEQPEGVIVQLGGQTALKLAEKLEAAGFKIMGTSYKSLDLAEDRGSFSDLLKELDIPYPRYGVADDADEALRIAAEVSYPVLVRPSYVLGGQRMRIVINDQELERTVLSIFKHLPGNKVLIDQFLERAKEAEVDAICDGDEVHIMGIMEHIEPAGVHSGDSSAVLPTYSLSEAVVDKMVEITNKLAPALNTLGLINIQFAIKDEQVYVIEANPRASRTTPFIAKAYGVPYLNIATQVMLGHKKLKDFTIEKNLEGFAIKEPIFSFDKFPNVDKQLGPEMKSSGEAIRFIKDLTDPFFRDLDKRRSMYLAR
;
A
#
# COMPACT_ATOMS: atom_id res chain seq x y z
N SER A 1 -31.48 -9.77 -14.73
CA SER A 1 -31.82 -9.67 -16.17
C SER A 1 -31.59 -8.24 -16.66
N ASP A 2 -31.66 -7.98 -17.98
CA ASP A 2 -31.72 -6.60 -18.49
C ASP A 2 -32.95 -5.86 -17.94
N THR A 3 -34.11 -6.52 -17.88
CA THR A 3 -35.34 -5.95 -17.32
C THR A 3 -35.16 -5.45 -15.88
N ALA A 4 -34.56 -6.26 -15.00
CA ALA A 4 -34.25 -5.86 -13.63
C ALA A 4 -33.25 -4.70 -13.57
N PHE A 5 -32.23 -4.72 -14.44
CA PHE A 5 -31.25 -3.64 -14.54
C PHE A 5 -31.89 -2.30 -14.96
N GLN A 6 -32.75 -2.31 -15.99
CA GLN A 6 -33.47 -1.11 -16.44
C GLN A 6 -34.45 -0.59 -15.38
N LYS A 7 -35.12 -1.48 -14.64
CA LYS A 7 -35.96 -1.10 -13.50
C LYS A 7 -35.14 -0.39 -12.42
N MET A 8 -34.01 -0.99 -12.01
CA MET A 8 -33.07 -0.41 -11.05
C MET A 8 -32.54 0.96 -11.51
N ARG A 9 -32.16 1.08 -12.80
CA ARG A 9 -31.71 2.32 -13.42
C ARG A 9 -32.76 3.42 -13.33
N ASN A 10 -34.01 3.11 -13.71
CA ASN A 10 -35.12 4.07 -13.66
C ASN A 10 -35.43 4.50 -12.21
N ASP A 11 -35.42 3.57 -11.27
CA ASP A 11 -35.63 3.87 -9.85
C ASP A 11 -34.51 4.74 -9.28
N GLY A 12 -33.25 4.49 -9.66
CA GLY A 12 -32.11 5.34 -9.28
C GLY A 12 -32.26 6.78 -9.78
N ILE A 13 -32.64 6.98 -11.05
CA ILE A 13 -32.92 8.31 -11.62
C ILE A 13 -34.07 8.98 -10.88
N LYS A 14 -35.14 8.23 -10.57
CA LYS A 14 -36.30 8.74 -9.82
C LYS A 14 -35.91 9.20 -8.42
N MET A 15 -35.10 8.42 -7.71
CA MET A 15 -34.59 8.78 -6.38
C MET A 15 -33.76 10.06 -6.43
N MET A 16 -32.84 10.17 -7.40
CA MET A 16 -32.02 11.37 -7.59
C MET A 16 -32.87 12.61 -7.87
N ARG A 17 -33.85 12.53 -8.78
CA ARG A 17 -34.78 13.65 -9.08
C ARG A 17 -35.64 14.05 -7.88
N SER A 18 -35.89 13.13 -6.95
CA SER A 18 -36.66 13.41 -5.73
C SER A 18 -35.88 14.25 -4.71
N LEU A 19 -34.56 14.44 -4.91
CA LEU A 19 -33.72 15.33 -4.08
C LEU A 19 -33.87 16.82 -4.46
N GLY A 20 -34.74 17.16 -5.42
CA GLY A 20 -34.98 18.53 -5.86
C GLY A 20 -33.89 19.03 -6.82
N ASN A 21 -33.32 20.20 -6.56
CA ASN A 21 -32.34 20.86 -7.43
C ASN A 21 -30.90 20.32 -7.27
N PHE A 22 -30.76 19.03 -6.97
CA PHE A 22 -29.44 18.41 -6.78
C PHE A 22 -28.69 18.36 -8.12
N ALA A 23 -27.54 19.04 -8.19
CA ALA A 23 -26.64 19.07 -9.34
C ALA A 23 -25.28 18.47 -8.95
N GLY A 24 -25.06 17.21 -9.29
CA GLY A 24 -23.83 16.49 -8.97
C GLY A 24 -23.96 14.98 -9.09
N GLY A 25 -22.92 14.26 -8.66
CA GLY A 25 -22.92 12.80 -8.58
C GLY A 25 -23.44 12.28 -7.24
N CYS A 26 -24.25 11.22 -7.27
CA CYS A 26 -24.73 10.50 -6.08
C CYS A 26 -24.55 8.99 -6.23
N ASN A 27 -24.58 8.26 -5.11
CA ASN A 27 -24.63 6.81 -5.11
C ASN A 27 -25.98 6.33 -4.57
N VAL A 28 -26.61 5.39 -5.29
CA VAL A 28 -27.88 4.75 -4.88
C VAL A 28 -27.62 3.27 -4.66
N GLN A 29 -28.16 2.72 -3.57
CA GLN A 29 -28.00 1.30 -3.21
C GLN A 29 -29.34 0.58 -3.22
N PHE A 30 -29.32 -0.66 -3.71
CA PHE A 30 -30.49 -1.52 -3.81
C PHE A 30 -30.17 -2.91 -3.26
N ALA A 31 -31.18 -3.61 -2.74
CA ALA A 31 -31.19 -5.04 -2.56
C ALA A 31 -32.11 -5.67 -3.62
N ILE A 32 -31.67 -6.76 -4.25
CA ILE A 32 -32.44 -7.48 -5.27
C ILE A 32 -32.65 -8.91 -4.77
N ASN A 33 -33.91 -9.38 -4.79
CA ASN A 33 -34.22 -10.78 -4.50
C ASN A 33 -33.83 -11.65 -5.70
N PRO A 34 -32.93 -12.64 -5.55
CA PRO A 34 -32.46 -13.46 -6.67
C PRO A 34 -33.53 -14.41 -7.25
N GLU A 35 -34.62 -14.69 -6.52
CA GLU A 35 -35.66 -15.63 -6.98
C GLU A 35 -36.68 -14.99 -7.91
N ASN A 36 -37.00 -13.70 -7.69
CA ASN A 36 -38.09 -13.01 -8.39
C ASN A 36 -37.72 -11.61 -8.91
N GLU A 37 -36.47 -11.18 -8.75
CA GLU A 37 -35.96 -9.87 -9.16
C GLU A 37 -36.67 -8.66 -8.52
N ASP A 38 -37.32 -8.84 -7.36
CA ASP A 38 -37.86 -7.73 -6.58
C ASP A 38 -36.74 -6.82 -6.08
N ILE A 39 -36.94 -5.50 -6.22
CA ILE A 39 -35.93 -4.48 -5.92
C ILE A 39 -36.40 -3.64 -4.75
N ILE A 40 -35.54 -3.50 -3.74
CA ILE A 40 -35.74 -2.65 -2.57
C ILE A 40 -34.63 -1.60 -2.55
N ALA A 41 -35.00 -0.33 -2.53
CA ALA A 41 -34.04 0.76 -2.30
C ALA A 41 -33.56 0.75 -0.85
N ILE A 42 -32.25 0.86 -0.65
CA ILE A 42 -31.62 0.84 0.68
C ILE A 42 -31.29 2.26 1.14
N GLU A 43 -30.48 2.98 0.36
CA GLU A 43 -30.08 4.34 0.67
C GLU A 43 -29.70 5.14 -0.59
N ILE A 44 -29.64 6.46 -0.44
CA ILE A 44 -29.05 7.39 -1.40
C ILE A 44 -28.04 8.27 -0.68
N ASN A 45 -26.84 8.37 -1.25
CA ASN A 45 -25.76 9.21 -0.77
C ASN A 45 -25.61 10.41 -1.73
N PRO A 46 -26.10 11.61 -1.38
CA PRO A 46 -26.10 12.79 -2.26
C PRO A 46 -24.74 13.49 -2.28
N ARG A 47 -23.67 12.72 -2.56
CA ARG A 47 -22.28 13.18 -2.65
C ARG A 47 -21.42 12.13 -3.36
N VAL A 48 -20.19 12.52 -3.70
CA VAL A 48 -19.14 11.55 -4.03
C VAL A 48 -18.88 10.60 -2.84
N SER A 49 -18.43 9.39 -3.17
CA SER A 49 -18.22 8.28 -2.24
C SER A 49 -17.01 7.45 -2.68
N ARG A 50 -16.57 6.53 -1.81
CA ARG A 50 -15.61 5.49 -2.21
C ARG A 50 -16.06 4.74 -3.47
N SER A 51 -17.37 4.47 -3.60
CA SER A 51 -17.94 3.82 -4.77
C SER A 51 -17.89 4.70 -6.03
N SER A 52 -17.99 6.03 -5.91
CA SER A 52 -17.79 6.89 -7.08
C SER A 52 -16.31 6.99 -7.48
N ALA A 53 -15.37 6.95 -6.52
CA ALA A 53 -13.95 6.85 -6.84
C ALA A 53 -13.65 5.55 -7.61
N LEU A 54 -14.11 4.42 -7.06
CA LEU A 54 -14.03 3.11 -7.72
C LEU A 54 -14.66 3.14 -9.12
N ALA A 55 -15.89 3.66 -9.25
CA ALA A 55 -16.56 3.75 -10.55
C ALA A 55 -15.80 4.66 -11.53
N SER A 56 -15.18 5.73 -11.05
CA SER A 56 -14.39 6.62 -11.90
C SER A 56 -13.15 5.92 -12.47
N LYS A 57 -12.45 5.13 -11.64
CA LYS A 57 -11.31 4.32 -12.11
C LYS A 57 -11.77 3.18 -13.01
N ALA A 58 -12.83 2.49 -12.63
CA ALA A 58 -13.38 1.37 -13.37
C ALA A 58 -13.84 1.74 -14.78
N THR A 59 -14.39 2.94 -14.95
CA THR A 59 -14.97 3.36 -16.23
C THR A 59 -14.06 4.28 -17.01
N GLY A 60 -13.12 4.97 -16.37
CA GLY A 60 -12.42 6.14 -16.91
C GLY A 60 -13.24 7.44 -16.83
N TYR A 61 -14.49 7.40 -16.34
CA TYR A 61 -15.35 8.58 -16.25
C TYR A 61 -15.08 9.38 -14.96
N PRO A 62 -14.61 10.63 -15.02
CA PRO A 62 -14.14 11.35 -13.84
C PRO A 62 -15.30 12.00 -13.04
N ILE A 63 -16.05 11.20 -12.30
CA ILE A 63 -17.32 11.62 -11.64
C ILE A 63 -17.17 12.88 -10.81
N ALA A 64 -16.12 12.98 -9.97
CA ALA A 64 -15.92 14.15 -9.11
C ALA A 64 -15.61 15.42 -9.91
N LYS A 65 -14.79 15.33 -10.97
CA LYS A 65 -14.46 16.48 -11.85
C LYS A 65 -15.70 16.97 -12.60
N ILE A 66 -16.53 16.04 -13.09
CA ILE A 66 -17.80 16.38 -13.74
C ILE A 66 -18.78 16.99 -12.74
N ALA A 67 -18.98 16.36 -11.58
CA ALA A 67 -19.88 16.85 -10.54
C ALA A 67 -19.52 18.28 -10.08
N ALA A 68 -18.23 18.58 -9.93
CA ALA A 68 -17.77 19.93 -9.59
C ALA A 68 -18.15 20.98 -10.65
N LYS A 69 -18.12 20.62 -11.94
CA LYS A 69 -18.55 21.52 -13.02
C LYS A 69 -20.06 21.68 -13.09
N LEU A 70 -20.82 20.60 -12.87
CA LEU A 70 -22.29 20.68 -12.78
C LEU A 70 -22.73 21.62 -11.65
N ALA A 71 -22.03 21.58 -10.51
CA ALA A 71 -22.33 22.42 -9.35
C ALA A 71 -22.20 23.94 -9.62
N ILE A 72 -21.43 24.34 -10.64
CA ILE A 72 -21.28 25.74 -11.06
C ILE A 72 -22.09 26.08 -12.33
N GLY A 73 -23.03 25.21 -12.73
CA GLY A 73 -24.04 25.50 -13.75
C GLY A 73 -23.81 24.88 -15.13
N TYR A 74 -22.74 24.10 -15.32
CA TYR A 74 -22.57 23.35 -16.57
C TYR A 74 -23.63 22.25 -16.72
N THR A 75 -23.93 21.87 -17.95
CA THR A 75 -24.69 20.65 -18.28
C THR A 75 -23.78 19.55 -18.82
N LEU A 76 -24.22 18.29 -18.78
CA LEU A 76 -23.38 17.14 -19.17
C LEU A 76 -22.97 17.18 -20.65
N ASP A 77 -23.81 17.72 -21.52
CA ASP A 77 -23.58 17.85 -22.96
C ASP A 77 -22.56 18.95 -23.31
N GLU A 78 -22.37 19.95 -22.44
CA GLU A 78 -21.34 20.99 -22.58
C GLU A 78 -19.94 20.49 -22.20
N LEU A 79 -19.86 19.43 -21.40
CA LEU A 79 -18.61 18.88 -20.88
C LEU A 79 -18.08 17.81 -21.84
N LYS A 80 -16.77 17.82 -22.10
CA LYS A 80 -16.11 16.78 -22.91
C LYS A 80 -15.75 15.55 -22.07
N ASN A 81 -15.85 14.37 -22.66
CA ASN A 81 -15.27 13.14 -22.13
C ASN A 81 -13.73 13.26 -22.15
N GLN A 82 -13.08 13.09 -21.01
CA GLN A 82 -11.62 13.23 -20.89
C GLN A 82 -10.85 12.09 -21.57
N ILE A 83 -11.47 10.91 -21.68
CA ILE A 83 -10.80 9.72 -22.20
C ILE A 83 -10.77 9.72 -23.73
N THR A 84 -11.93 9.90 -24.38
CA THR A 84 -12.05 9.92 -25.85
C THR A 84 -11.78 11.30 -26.46
N LYS A 85 -11.95 12.39 -25.69
CA LYS A 85 -11.83 13.81 -26.08
C LYS A 85 -12.70 14.29 -27.25
N THR A 86 -13.41 13.37 -27.91
CA THR A 86 -14.25 13.58 -29.09
C THR A 86 -15.73 13.49 -28.77
N THR A 87 -16.12 12.91 -27.63
CA THR A 87 -17.50 12.80 -27.17
C THR A 87 -17.79 13.70 -25.96
N SER A 88 -19.08 13.91 -25.64
CA SER A 88 -19.50 14.66 -24.45
C SER A 88 -19.44 13.79 -23.19
N ALA A 89 -19.61 14.40 -22.01
CA ALA A 89 -19.76 13.69 -20.74
C ALA A 89 -21.20 13.16 -20.54
N TYR A 90 -22.10 13.37 -21.52
CA TYR A 90 -23.50 12.93 -21.46
C TYR A 90 -23.69 11.55 -22.11
N PHE A 91 -23.27 10.50 -21.42
CA PHE A 91 -23.42 9.10 -21.85
C PHE A 91 -23.36 8.16 -20.64
N GLU A 92 -23.65 6.89 -20.87
CA GLU A 92 -23.41 5.81 -19.90
C GLU A 92 -22.20 5.00 -20.36
N PRO A 93 -21.13 4.88 -19.56
CA PRO A 93 -19.95 4.13 -19.96
C PRO A 93 -20.27 2.65 -20.24
N THR A 94 -19.62 2.10 -21.27
CA THR A 94 -19.66 0.67 -21.59
C THR A 94 -18.27 0.10 -21.42
N LEU A 95 -18.16 -1.06 -20.76
CA LEU A 95 -16.88 -1.72 -20.45
C LEU A 95 -16.81 -3.05 -21.17
N ASP A 96 -15.68 -3.36 -21.78
CA ASP A 96 -15.36 -4.65 -22.40
C ASP A 96 -14.41 -5.49 -21.52
N TYR A 97 -14.38 -5.19 -20.22
CA TYR A 97 -13.61 -5.87 -19.20
C TYR A 97 -14.39 -5.96 -17.89
N VAL A 98 -13.87 -6.75 -16.96
CA VAL A 98 -14.40 -6.94 -15.62
C VAL A 98 -13.46 -6.29 -14.61
N ILE A 99 -14.05 -5.56 -13.66
CA ILE A 99 -13.34 -5.06 -12.48
C ILE A 99 -13.63 -5.97 -11.29
N VAL A 100 -12.64 -6.15 -10.42
CA VAL A 100 -12.83 -6.72 -9.09
C VAL A 100 -12.20 -5.78 -8.07
N LYS A 101 -13.01 -5.36 -7.09
CA LYS A 101 -12.54 -4.60 -5.93
C LYS A 101 -12.53 -5.51 -4.70
N MET A 102 -11.41 -5.53 -3.98
CA MET A 102 -11.27 -6.28 -2.73
C MET A 102 -10.84 -5.33 -1.59
N PRO A 103 -11.58 -5.30 -0.46
CA PRO A 103 -11.19 -4.51 0.70
C PRO A 103 -9.93 -5.08 1.37
N ARG A 104 -9.14 -4.19 1.98
CA ARG A 104 -7.94 -4.50 2.76
C ARG A 104 -8.23 -4.33 4.26
N TRP A 105 -7.79 -5.28 5.09
CA TRP A 105 -8.02 -5.28 6.55
C TRP A 105 -6.72 -5.31 7.37
N ASN A 106 -6.72 -4.79 8.59
CA ASN A 106 -5.58 -4.91 9.52
C ASN A 106 -5.98 -5.51 10.87
N PHE A 107 -6.82 -6.55 10.87
CA PHE A 107 -7.25 -7.21 12.11
C PHE A 107 -6.09 -7.67 13.00
N ASP A 108 -4.96 -8.06 12.39
CA ASP A 108 -3.74 -8.46 13.12
C ASP A 108 -3.16 -7.35 14.05
N LYS A 109 -3.48 -6.07 13.79
CA LYS A 109 -3.06 -4.92 14.63
C LYS A 109 -4.02 -4.63 15.78
N PHE A 110 -5.20 -5.27 15.77
CA PHE A 110 -6.30 -5.02 16.69
C PHE A 110 -6.62 -6.32 17.44
N TYR A 111 -5.70 -6.77 18.30
CA TYR A 111 -5.87 -8.01 19.07
C TYR A 111 -7.18 -8.01 19.87
N GLY A 112 -7.91 -9.12 19.83
CA GLY A 112 -9.23 -9.24 20.45
C GLY A 112 -10.39 -8.70 19.62
N SER A 113 -10.12 -8.07 18.46
CA SER A 113 -11.18 -7.68 17.53
C SER A 113 -11.80 -8.90 16.84
N SER A 114 -13.11 -8.82 16.59
CA SER A 114 -13.79 -9.83 15.78
C SER A 114 -13.52 -9.58 14.29
N HIS A 115 -13.04 -10.63 13.62
CA HIS A 115 -12.87 -10.70 12.17
C HIS A 115 -14.20 -10.81 11.41
N ILE A 116 -15.32 -11.00 12.11
CA ILE A 116 -16.64 -11.11 11.50
C ILE A 116 -17.03 -9.76 10.89
N LEU A 117 -17.46 -9.82 9.63
CA LEU A 117 -17.90 -8.70 8.81
C LEU A 117 -19.40 -8.48 8.97
N GLY A 118 -19.82 -7.23 8.96
CA GLY A 118 -21.22 -6.83 9.08
C GLY A 118 -21.46 -5.45 8.46
N LEU A 119 -22.52 -4.76 8.91
CA LEU A 119 -22.91 -3.46 8.37
C LEU A 119 -21.90 -2.34 8.67
N GLN A 120 -21.18 -2.44 9.80
CA GLN A 120 -20.13 -1.49 10.16
C GLN A 120 -18.81 -1.84 9.46
N MET A 121 -18.31 -0.93 8.61
CA MET A 121 -17.03 -1.12 7.93
C MET A 121 -15.86 -1.21 8.90
N LYS A 122 -14.98 -2.19 8.65
CA LYS A 122 -13.72 -2.44 9.37
C LYS A 122 -12.48 -2.50 8.45
N SER A 123 -12.69 -2.41 7.13
CA SER A 123 -11.58 -2.35 6.16
C SER A 123 -10.88 -0.99 6.24
N VAL A 124 -9.57 -0.99 6.04
CA VAL A 124 -8.68 0.19 6.12
C VAL A 124 -8.30 0.75 4.75
N GLY A 125 -8.61 0.02 3.69
CA GLY A 125 -8.35 0.41 2.31
C GLY A 125 -8.97 -0.61 1.34
N GLU A 126 -8.59 -0.52 0.07
CA GLU A 126 -9.09 -1.40 -0.99
C GLU A 126 -8.10 -1.48 -2.16
N VAL A 127 -8.22 -2.55 -2.93
CA VAL A 127 -7.57 -2.71 -4.24
C VAL A 127 -8.65 -2.79 -5.31
N MET A 128 -8.26 -2.46 -6.53
CA MET A 128 -9.02 -2.78 -7.73
C MET A 128 -8.10 -3.53 -8.69
N ALA A 129 -8.67 -4.44 -9.47
CA ALA A 129 -7.98 -5.05 -10.59
C ALA A 129 -8.93 -5.15 -11.79
N ILE A 130 -8.35 -5.08 -12.99
CA ILE A 130 -9.05 -5.16 -14.26
C ILE A 130 -8.57 -6.40 -15.00
N GLY A 131 -9.49 -7.16 -15.60
CA GLY A 131 -9.20 -8.30 -16.46
C GLY A 131 -10.28 -8.49 -17.52
N ARG A 132 -9.97 -9.16 -18.63
CA ARG A 132 -10.97 -9.47 -19.68
C ARG A 132 -11.99 -10.51 -19.20
N THR A 133 -11.65 -11.26 -18.16
CA THR A 133 -12.54 -12.22 -17.50
C THR A 133 -12.62 -11.94 -16.00
N PHE A 134 -13.70 -12.41 -15.37
CA PHE A 134 -13.85 -12.33 -13.92
C PHE A 134 -12.72 -13.07 -13.18
N LEU A 135 -12.29 -14.22 -13.68
CA LEU A 135 -11.22 -15.00 -13.05
C LEU A 135 -9.90 -14.25 -13.05
N GLU A 136 -9.54 -13.65 -14.19
CA GLU A 136 -8.35 -12.82 -14.30
C GLU A 136 -8.38 -11.63 -13.33
N ALA A 137 -9.48 -10.87 -13.34
CA ALA A 137 -9.66 -9.73 -12.44
C ALA A 137 -9.61 -10.15 -10.97
N LEU A 138 -10.23 -11.28 -10.60
CA LEU A 138 -10.24 -11.79 -9.23
C LEU A 138 -8.83 -12.22 -8.77
N GLN A 139 -8.08 -12.92 -9.61
CA GLN A 139 -6.72 -13.35 -9.26
C GLN A 139 -5.76 -12.17 -9.14
N LYS A 140 -5.85 -11.20 -10.06
CA LYS A 140 -5.11 -9.93 -9.96
C LYS A 140 -5.47 -9.16 -8.70
N ALA A 141 -6.76 -9.07 -8.35
CA ALA A 141 -7.19 -8.42 -7.11
C ALA A 141 -6.62 -9.12 -5.87
N CYS A 142 -6.54 -10.45 -5.87
CA CYS A 142 -5.90 -11.21 -4.80
C CYS A 142 -4.39 -10.93 -4.71
N GLN A 143 -3.70 -10.80 -5.85
CA GLN A 143 -2.28 -10.44 -5.92
C GLN A 143 -2.04 -9.01 -5.38
N SER A 144 -2.95 -8.08 -5.65
CA SER A 144 -2.87 -6.69 -5.19
C SER A 144 -3.09 -6.50 -3.69
N GLN A 145 -3.60 -7.49 -2.96
CA GLN A 145 -3.99 -7.33 -1.54
C GLN A 145 -2.82 -7.07 -0.58
N GLU A 146 -1.57 -7.20 -1.03
CA GLU A 146 -0.39 -7.01 -0.18
C GLU A 146 -0.44 -7.83 1.12
N ASN A 147 -0.96 -9.05 1.03
CA ASN A 147 -1.07 -10.04 2.10
C ASN A 147 -0.27 -11.32 1.77
N ASN A 148 0.72 -11.18 0.89
CA ASN A 148 1.59 -12.26 0.39
C ASN A 148 0.80 -13.41 -0.25
N ARG A 149 -0.26 -13.09 -1.00
CA ARG A 149 -1.04 -14.05 -1.79
C ARG A 149 -0.58 -13.99 -3.25
N MET A 150 -0.43 -15.14 -3.90
CA MET A 150 -0.01 -15.22 -5.32
C MET A 150 -1.20 -15.19 -6.30
N GLY A 151 -2.42 -15.17 -5.74
CA GLY A 151 -3.70 -15.24 -6.43
C GLY A 151 -4.75 -15.76 -5.46
N LEU A 152 -5.83 -16.35 -5.96
CA LEU A 152 -6.82 -16.99 -5.08
C LEU A 152 -6.29 -18.37 -4.68
N GLY A 153 -5.40 -18.47 -3.68
CA GLY A 153 -4.78 -19.73 -3.23
C GLY A 153 -3.65 -20.24 -4.14
N ALA A 154 -3.27 -21.52 -4.01
CA ALA A 154 -2.09 -22.10 -4.68
C ALA A 154 -0.79 -21.39 -4.25
N ASP A 155 -0.65 -21.17 -2.93
CA ASP A 155 0.35 -20.27 -2.36
C ASP A 155 0.76 -20.65 -0.93
N LYS A 156 0.76 -21.95 -0.60
CA LYS A 156 1.14 -22.52 0.72
C LYS A 156 0.21 -22.16 1.89
N LYS A 157 -0.89 -21.45 1.63
CA LYS A 157 -1.82 -20.91 2.63
C LYS A 157 -3.23 -21.48 2.50
N GLU A 158 -3.33 -22.67 1.90
CA GLU A 158 -4.56 -23.43 1.81
C GLU A 158 -5.01 -23.89 3.20
N TRP A 159 -6.32 -23.84 3.46
CA TRP A 159 -6.89 -24.35 4.70
C TRP A 159 -7.44 -25.76 4.51
N ILE A 160 -7.27 -26.60 5.52
CA ILE A 160 -7.62 -28.03 5.42
C ILE A 160 -8.70 -28.43 6.43
N ARG A 161 -8.85 -27.71 7.55
CA ARG A 161 -9.84 -28.03 8.58
C ARG A 161 -11.26 -27.69 8.10
N THR A 162 -12.00 -28.72 7.68
CA THR A 162 -13.31 -28.58 7.04
C THR A 162 -14.32 -27.86 7.93
N GLU A 163 -14.40 -28.19 9.22
CA GLU A 163 -15.35 -27.55 10.15
C GLU A 163 -15.14 -26.03 10.23
N ASP A 164 -13.90 -25.58 10.40
CA ASP A 164 -13.55 -24.16 10.42
C ASP A 164 -13.81 -23.47 9.07
N ILE A 165 -13.57 -24.16 7.95
CA ILE A 165 -13.95 -23.64 6.62
C ILE A 165 -15.44 -23.40 6.55
N LEU A 166 -16.26 -24.38 6.92
CA LEU A 166 -17.72 -24.28 6.86
C LEU A 166 -18.23 -23.15 7.77
N ASN A 167 -17.69 -23.03 8.98
CA ASN A 167 -18.02 -21.93 9.90
C ASN A 167 -17.68 -20.56 9.28
N ARG A 168 -16.52 -20.41 8.62
CA ARG A 168 -16.13 -19.16 7.92
C ARG A 168 -16.89 -18.88 6.63
N LEU A 169 -17.55 -19.88 6.05
CA LEU A 169 -18.46 -19.67 4.93
C LEU A 169 -19.76 -19.02 5.43
N GLU A 170 -20.29 -19.54 6.54
CA GLU A 170 -21.52 -19.05 7.18
C GLU A 170 -21.30 -17.69 7.84
N GLU A 171 -20.28 -17.57 8.69
CA GLU A 171 -19.86 -16.32 9.32
C GLU A 171 -18.83 -15.60 8.47
N ALA A 172 -19.27 -14.56 7.75
CA ALA A 172 -18.40 -13.80 6.86
C ALA A 172 -17.19 -13.19 7.58
N SER A 173 -15.97 -13.61 7.21
CA SER A 173 -14.70 -13.08 7.69
C SER A 173 -13.88 -12.42 6.56
N ASP A 174 -12.75 -11.82 6.93
CA ASP A 174 -11.78 -11.19 6.02
C ASP A 174 -11.16 -12.15 4.99
N ASP A 175 -11.11 -13.45 5.29
CA ASP A 175 -10.54 -14.46 4.40
C ASP A 175 -11.58 -15.32 3.67
N ARG A 176 -12.89 -15.03 3.80
CA ARG A 176 -13.98 -15.92 3.33
C ARG A 176 -13.85 -16.31 1.86
N ILE A 177 -13.42 -15.42 0.98
CA ILE A 177 -13.26 -15.75 -0.45
C ILE A 177 -12.22 -16.87 -0.69
N TYR A 178 -11.14 -16.88 0.08
CA TYR A 178 -10.14 -17.97 0.03
C TYR A 178 -10.74 -19.27 0.59
N ARG A 179 -11.57 -19.17 1.64
CA ARG A 179 -12.27 -20.33 2.23
C ARG A 179 -13.32 -20.92 1.29
N VAL A 180 -13.97 -20.10 0.44
CA VAL A 180 -14.84 -20.59 -0.64
C VAL A 180 -14.07 -21.50 -1.59
N LYS A 181 -12.88 -21.08 -2.04
CA LYS A 181 -12.03 -21.93 -2.89
C LYS A 181 -11.58 -23.19 -2.16
N ASP A 182 -11.16 -23.09 -0.90
CA ASP A 182 -10.76 -24.24 -0.09
C ASP A 182 -11.90 -25.27 0.05
N ALA A 183 -13.13 -24.82 0.30
CA ALA A 183 -14.30 -25.69 0.37
C ALA A 183 -14.53 -26.44 -0.95
N LEU A 184 -14.50 -25.73 -2.08
CA LEU A 184 -14.68 -26.32 -3.41
C LEU A 184 -13.57 -27.32 -3.75
N ARG A 185 -12.32 -27.02 -3.35
CA ARG A 185 -11.15 -27.91 -3.49
C ARG A 185 -11.32 -29.20 -2.69
N LEU A 186 -11.87 -29.11 -1.47
CA LEU A 186 -12.19 -30.27 -0.62
C LEU A 186 -13.43 -31.05 -1.10
N GLY A 187 -14.08 -30.63 -2.17
CA GLY A 187 -15.22 -31.33 -2.76
C GLY A 187 -16.59 -30.93 -2.19
N VAL A 188 -16.67 -29.85 -1.40
CA VAL A 188 -17.96 -29.31 -0.95
C VAL A 188 -18.80 -28.91 -2.18
N PRO A 189 -20.08 -29.35 -2.28
CA PRO A 189 -20.92 -29.01 -3.43
C PRO A 189 -21.20 -27.51 -3.54
N ASN A 190 -21.29 -26.99 -4.78
CA ASN A 190 -21.61 -25.57 -5.04
C ASN A 190 -22.88 -25.11 -4.31
N LYS A 191 -23.93 -25.96 -4.25
CA LYS A 191 -25.18 -25.67 -3.55
C LYS A 191 -24.98 -25.50 -2.03
N SER A 192 -24.08 -26.28 -1.42
CA SER A 192 -23.76 -26.15 0.00
C SER A 192 -23.02 -24.85 0.28
N VAL A 193 -22.04 -24.50 -0.58
CA VAL A 193 -21.35 -23.21 -0.50
C VAL A 193 -22.33 -22.05 -0.67
N GLN A 194 -23.24 -22.12 -1.64
CA GLN A 194 -24.27 -21.11 -1.84
C GLN A 194 -25.16 -20.97 -0.60
N LYS A 195 -25.64 -22.08 -0.05
CA LYS A 195 -26.52 -22.07 1.13
C LYS A 195 -25.87 -21.41 2.34
N LEU A 196 -24.56 -21.62 2.55
CA LEU A 196 -23.83 -21.03 3.67
C LEU A 196 -23.49 -19.56 3.44
N THR A 197 -23.15 -19.18 2.21
CA THR A 197 -22.57 -17.86 1.92
C THR A 197 -23.56 -16.83 1.36
N ASN A 198 -24.67 -17.29 0.76
CA ASN A 198 -25.56 -16.55 -0.12
C ASN A 198 -24.86 -15.89 -1.33
N ILE A 199 -23.62 -16.28 -1.65
CA ILE A 199 -22.92 -15.81 -2.85
C ILE A 199 -23.62 -16.40 -4.07
N ASP A 200 -23.83 -15.58 -5.09
CA ASP A 200 -24.49 -15.99 -6.33
C ASP A 200 -23.81 -17.24 -6.93
N PRO A 201 -24.59 -18.25 -7.38
CA PRO A 201 -24.06 -19.47 -8.00
C PRO A 201 -23.09 -19.23 -9.14
N TRP A 202 -23.24 -18.13 -9.88
CA TRP A 202 -22.35 -17.76 -10.95
C TRP A 202 -20.92 -17.60 -10.45
N TYR A 203 -20.68 -16.82 -9.39
CA TYR A 203 -19.33 -16.63 -8.82
C TYR A 203 -18.76 -17.93 -8.28
N ILE A 204 -19.57 -18.75 -7.62
CA ILE A 204 -19.15 -20.06 -7.10
C ILE A 204 -18.73 -20.98 -8.24
N LYS A 205 -19.47 -20.97 -9.36
CA LYS A 205 -19.13 -21.76 -10.55
C LYS A 205 -17.82 -21.28 -11.20
N GLN A 206 -17.58 -19.96 -11.23
CA GLN A 206 -16.29 -19.42 -11.71
C GLN A 206 -15.14 -19.90 -10.81
N ILE A 207 -15.25 -19.77 -9.49
CA ILE A 207 -14.19 -20.23 -8.57
C ILE A 207 -14.00 -21.76 -8.67
N ARG A 208 -15.07 -22.52 -8.93
CA ARG A 208 -14.97 -23.96 -9.18
C ARG A 208 -14.14 -24.28 -10.44
N LEU A 209 -14.23 -23.46 -11.49
CA LEU A 209 -13.41 -23.63 -12.68
C LEU A 209 -11.92 -23.56 -12.35
N LEU A 210 -11.49 -22.64 -11.47
CA LEU A 210 -10.11 -22.59 -10.97
C LEU A 210 -9.70 -23.93 -10.34
N VAL A 211 -10.53 -24.48 -9.46
CA VAL A 211 -10.26 -25.78 -8.81
C VAL A 211 -10.15 -26.92 -9.83
N ASP A 212 -10.98 -26.92 -10.87
CA ASP A 212 -10.95 -27.96 -11.90
C ASP A 212 -9.71 -27.80 -12.82
N MET A 213 -9.29 -26.56 -13.12
CA MET A 213 -8.02 -26.27 -13.81
C MET A 213 -6.82 -26.75 -12.99
N GLU A 214 -6.81 -26.55 -11.68
CA GLU A 214 -5.72 -27.00 -10.80
C GLU A 214 -5.59 -28.52 -10.79
N LYS A 215 -6.72 -29.24 -10.74
CA LYS A 215 -6.72 -30.70 -10.83
C LYS A 215 -6.13 -31.21 -12.14
N HIS A 216 -6.42 -30.51 -13.24
CA HIS A 216 -5.85 -30.84 -14.55
C HIS A 216 -4.35 -30.52 -14.59
N LEU A 217 -3.94 -29.36 -14.07
CA LEU A 217 -2.54 -28.93 -14.03
C LEU A 217 -1.65 -29.89 -13.21
N MET A 218 -2.15 -30.41 -12.09
CA MET A 218 -1.43 -31.37 -11.24
C MET A 218 -1.18 -32.74 -11.92
N MET A 219 -1.67 -32.98 -13.13
CA MET A 219 -1.36 -34.19 -13.91
C MET A 219 -0.02 -34.09 -14.67
N TYR A 220 0.57 -32.89 -14.74
CA TYR A 220 1.82 -32.61 -15.43
C TYR A 220 2.98 -32.47 -14.44
N ASN A 221 4.21 -32.77 -14.88
CA ASN A 221 5.39 -32.76 -14.00
C ASN A 221 6.40 -31.67 -14.39
N VAL A 222 6.48 -31.30 -15.67
CA VAL A 222 7.31 -30.21 -16.17
C VAL A 222 6.50 -29.24 -17.03
N PRO A 223 6.87 -27.96 -17.15
CA PRO A 223 6.11 -26.98 -17.94
C PRO A 223 5.87 -27.42 -19.38
N GLU A 224 6.85 -28.11 -19.98
CA GLU A 224 6.79 -28.62 -21.35
C GLU A 224 5.67 -29.63 -21.60
N ASP A 225 5.19 -30.31 -20.56
CA ASP A 225 4.08 -31.26 -20.67
C ASP A 225 2.73 -30.56 -20.81
N ILE A 226 2.64 -29.28 -20.42
CA ILE A 226 1.39 -28.52 -20.45
C ILE A 226 1.05 -28.18 -21.91
N PRO A 227 -0.13 -28.59 -22.43
CA PRO A 227 -0.57 -28.16 -23.74
C PRO A 227 -0.60 -26.64 -23.86
N THR A 228 -0.08 -26.09 -24.96
CA THR A 228 -0.02 -24.63 -25.20
C THR A 228 -1.36 -23.93 -24.98
N GLU A 229 -2.46 -24.51 -25.45
CA GLU A 229 -3.81 -23.95 -25.27
C GLU A 229 -4.20 -23.90 -23.79
N PHE A 230 -3.88 -24.94 -23.03
CA PHE A 230 -4.19 -24.99 -21.60
C PHE A 230 -3.30 -24.03 -20.78
N MET A 231 -2.04 -23.84 -21.16
CA MET A 231 -1.19 -22.79 -20.58
C MET A 231 -1.81 -21.41 -20.83
N MET A 232 -2.30 -21.14 -22.04
CA MET A 232 -2.99 -19.88 -22.35
C MET A 232 -4.26 -19.72 -21.50
N ASP A 233 -5.06 -20.78 -21.33
CA ASP A 233 -6.25 -20.75 -20.48
C ASP A 233 -5.92 -20.43 -19.01
N LEU A 234 -4.86 -21.03 -18.46
CA LEU A 234 -4.37 -20.71 -17.11
C LEU A 234 -4.01 -19.21 -16.99
N LYS A 235 -3.28 -18.67 -17.97
CA LYS A 235 -2.88 -17.26 -17.96
C LYS A 235 -4.08 -16.32 -18.16
N LYS A 236 -5.04 -16.66 -19.02
CA LYS A 236 -6.33 -15.94 -19.17
C LYS A 236 -7.25 -16.03 -17.95
N ALA A 237 -7.08 -17.05 -17.11
CA ALA A 237 -7.71 -17.14 -15.80
C ALA A 237 -6.94 -16.41 -14.69
N GLY A 238 -5.84 -15.72 -15.04
CA GLY A 238 -5.05 -14.90 -14.13
C GLY A 238 -4.06 -15.65 -13.24
N TYR A 239 -3.77 -16.93 -13.52
CA TYR A 239 -2.75 -17.66 -12.75
C TYR A 239 -1.39 -16.99 -12.89
N SER A 240 -0.73 -16.71 -11.76
CA SER A 240 0.67 -16.33 -11.77
C SER A 240 1.56 -17.54 -12.08
N ASP A 241 2.75 -17.26 -12.60
CA ASP A 241 3.77 -18.28 -12.86
C ASP A 241 4.15 -18.99 -11.54
N ALA A 242 4.14 -18.27 -10.42
CA ALA A 242 4.34 -18.80 -9.07
C ALA A 242 3.26 -19.81 -8.62
N GLN A 243 1.98 -19.53 -8.91
CA GLN A 243 0.90 -20.48 -8.59
C GLN A 243 1.01 -21.77 -9.40
N ILE A 244 1.32 -21.65 -10.70
CA ILE A 244 1.53 -22.80 -11.58
C ILE A 244 2.70 -23.65 -11.06
N ALA A 245 3.82 -23.00 -10.75
CA ALA A 245 5.01 -23.65 -10.21
C ALA A 245 4.73 -24.37 -8.88
N TRP A 246 3.98 -23.73 -7.97
CA TRP A 246 3.58 -24.34 -6.70
C TRP A 246 2.74 -25.60 -6.89
N LEU A 247 1.76 -25.56 -7.79
CA LEU A 247 0.86 -26.70 -8.04
C LEU A 247 1.60 -27.89 -8.67
N MET A 248 2.57 -27.62 -9.52
CA MET A 248 3.40 -28.63 -10.19
C MET A 248 4.62 -29.06 -9.36
N ARG A 249 4.94 -28.33 -8.28
CA ARG A 249 6.13 -28.53 -7.42
C ARG A 249 7.45 -28.37 -8.19
N ILE A 250 7.53 -27.30 -8.98
CA ILE A 250 8.69 -26.89 -9.75
C ILE A 250 9.07 -25.44 -9.41
N GLU A 251 10.13 -24.92 -10.03
CA GLU A 251 10.55 -23.54 -9.83
C GLU A 251 9.75 -22.55 -10.71
N GLU A 252 9.48 -21.35 -10.18
CA GLU A 252 8.76 -20.27 -10.88
C GLU A 252 9.47 -19.85 -12.19
N GLU A 253 10.80 -19.89 -12.17
CA GLU A 253 11.62 -19.51 -13.32
C GLU A 253 11.41 -20.46 -14.51
N ASP A 254 11.18 -21.75 -14.27
CA ASP A 254 10.97 -22.75 -15.33
C ASP A 254 9.63 -22.49 -16.05
N VAL A 255 8.58 -22.19 -15.29
CA VAL A 255 7.27 -21.78 -15.86
C VAL A 255 7.43 -20.50 -16.68
N THR A 256 8.13 -19.51 -16.12
CA THR A 256 8.36 -18.22 -16.79
C THR A 256 9.11 -18.39 -18.11
N LYS A 257 10.19 -19.17 -18.12
CA LYS A 257 11.00 -19.49 -19.32
C LYS A 257 10.16 -20.19 -20.38
N TYR A 258 9.40 -21.21 -19.98
CA TYR A 258 8.56 -21.96 -20.91
C TYR A 258 7.46 -21.08 -21.51
N ARG A 259 6.74 -20.31 -20.69
CA ARG A 259 5.72 -19.37 -21.15
C ARG A 259 6.29 -18.35 -22.14
N LYS A 260 7.45 -17.74 -21.83
CA LYS A 260 8.14 -16.79 -22.72
C LYS A 260 8.61 -17.46 -24.02
N LYS A 261 9.06 -18.73 -23.98
CA LYS A 261 9.42 -19.53 -25.17
C LYS A 261 8.23 -19.77 -26.11
N LEU A 262 7.02 -19.91 -25.56
CA LEU A 262 5.78 -19.99 -26.35
C LEU A 262 5.31 -18.64 -26.91
N GLY A 263 6.03 -17.54 -26.63
CA GLY A 263 5.61 -16.19 -27.02
C GLY A 263 4.43 -15.66 -26.21
N MET A 264 4.04 -16.31 -25.11
CA MET A 264 2.92 -15.90 -24.28
C MET A 264 3.34 -14.77 -23.35
N ARG A 265 3.08 -13.54 -23.75
CA ARG A 265 3.36 -12.34 -22.95
C ARG A 265 2.07 -11.60 -22.67
N ARG A 266 2.11 -10.77 -21.63
CA ARG A 266 1.00 -9.84 -21.36
C ARG A 266 0.91 -8.83 -22.49
N VAL A 267 -0.31 -8.51 -22.88
CA VAL A 267 -0.62 -7.33 -23.68
C VAL A 267 -1.35 -6.33 -22.78
N TYR A 268 -1.29 -5.05 -23.14
CA TYR A 268 -1.92 -3.99 -22.35
C TYR A 268 -3.07 -3.40 -23.15
N LYS A 269 -4.25 -3.41 -22.54
CA LYS A 269 -5.50 -2.87 -23.09
C LYS A 269 -5.83 -1.54 -22.42
N MET A 270 -6.49 -0.65 -23.14
CA MET A 270 -6.81 0.69 -22.69
C MET A 270 -8.20 0.75 -22.05
N VAL A 271 -8.32 1.56 -21.00
CA VAL A 271 -9.63 1.96 -20.45
C VAL A 271 -10.15 3.14 -21.26
N ASP A 272 -11.25 2.95 -21.97
CA ASP A 272 -11.74 3.90 -22.98
C ASP A 272 -13.13 4.50 -22.72
N THR A 273 -13.84 4.07 -21.68
CA THR A 273 -15.25 4.40 -21.33
C THR A 273 -16.32 3.87 -22.31
N CYS A 274 -15.96 3.28 -23.45
CA CYS A 274 -16.86 3.04 -24.57
C CYS A 274 -16.68 1.69 -25.28
N ALA A 275 -15.92 0.76 -24.71
CA ALA A 275 -15.75 -0.60 -25.25
C ALA A 275 -15.28 -0.60 -26.72
N ALA A 276 -14.25 0.19 -26.99
CA ALA A 276 -13.60 0.40 -28.29
C ALA A 276 -14.50 1.00 -29.39
N GLU A 277 -15.69 1.54 -29.07
CA GLU A 277 -16.52 2.25 -30.06
C GLU A 277 -15.81 3.50 -30.59
N PHE A 278 -15.05 4.18 -29.73
CA PHE A 278 -14.24 5.36 -30.07
C PHE A 278 -12.80 5.16 -29.64
N ALA A 279 -11.86 5.75 -30.39
CA ALA A 279 -10.46 5.75 -30.00
C ALA A 279 -10.27 6.56 -28.70
N ALA A 280 -9.65 5.93 -27.70
CA ALA A 280 -9.19 6.62 -26.51
C ALA A 280 -7.81 7.22 -26.74
N GLU A 281 -7.64 8.46 -26.27
CA GLU A 281 -6.35 9.17 -26.35
C GLU A 281 -5.58 9.11 -25.01
N THR A 282 -6.24 8.65 -23.96
CA THR A 282 -5.71 8.70 -22.60
C THR A 282 -5.00 7.39 -22.26
N PRO A 283 -3.69 7.41 -21.96
CA PRO A 283 -2.86 6.21 -21.77
C PRO A 283 -3.09 5.56 -20.40
N TYR A 284 -4.28 4.99 -20.21
CA TYR A 284 -4.73 4.29 -19.02
C TYR A 284 -4.88 2.80 -19.32
N PHE A 285 -3.97 1.97 -18.81
CA PHE A 285 -3.81 0.59 -19.23
C PHE A 285 -4.03 -0.44 -18.12
N TYR A 286 -4.41 -1.65 -18.53
CA TYR A 286 -4.35 -2.87 -17.71
C TYR A 286 -3.83 -4.04 -18.55
N SER A 287 -3.20 -5.02 -17.90
CA SER A 287 -2.63 -6.21 -18.54
C SER A 287 -3.67 -7.33 -18.70
N THR A 288 -3.57 -8.06 -19.81
CA THR A 288 -4.32 -9.30 -20.10
C THR A 288 -3.50 -10.24 -20.97
N PHE A 289 -3.91 -11.50 -21.08
CA PHE A 289 -3.40 -12.43 -22.10
C PHE A 289 -4.34 -12.45 -23.31
N ASP A 290 -4.05 -11.60 -24.29
CA ASP A 290 -4.82 -11.43 -25.52
C ASP A 290 -3.86 -11.19 -26.71
N SER A 291 -4.40 -10.97 -27.91
CA SER A 291 -3.61 -10.88 -29.14
C SER A 291 -2.97 -9.51 -29.41
N GLU A 292 -3.66 -8.42 -29.11
CA GLU A 292 -3.24 -7.05 -29.48
C GLU A 292 -2.81 -6.23 -28.25
N ASN A 293 -1.67 -5.55 -28.35
CA ASN A 293 -1.14 -4.65 -27.34
C ASN A 293 -1.36 -3.19 -27.74
N GLU A 294 -2.13 -2.46 -26.94
CA GLU A 294 -2.51 -1.06 -27.17
C GLU A 294 -1.56 -0.08 -26.46
N SER A 295 -0.75 -0.54 -25.50
CA SER A 295 0.34 0.30 -24.98
C SER A 295 1.51 0.26 -25.94
N ILE A 296 1.73 1.35 -26.67
CA ILE A 296 2.86 1.50 -27.58
C ILE A 296 4.00 2.20 -26.83
N PRO A 297 5.17 1.55 -26.62
CA PRO A 297 6.31 2.19 -25.99
C PRO A 297 6.79 3.39 -26.81
N SER A 298 6.93 4.55 -26.18
CA SER A 298 7.52 5.73 -26.84
C SER A 298 9.05 5.61 -26.91
N LYS A 299 9.69 6.49 -27.70
CA LYS A 299 11.16 6.64 -27.76
C LYS A 299 11.72 7.61 -26.73
N ARG A 300 10.88 8.27 -25.94
CA ARG A 300 11.31 9.20 -24.88
C ARG A 300 12.03 8.40 -23.79
N LYS A 301 12.92 9.08 -23.07
CA LYS A 301 13.50 8.53 -21.84
C LYS A 301 12.40 8.39 -20.80
N LYS A 302 12.23 7.20 -20.23
CA LYS A 302 11.13 6.89 -19.30
C LYS A 302 11.64 6.62 -17.90
N VAL A 303 10.84 7.01 -16.92
CA VAL A 303 11.05 6.63 -15.52
C VAL A 303 9.76 6.03 -15.00
N VAL A 304 9.88 4.86 -14.36
CA VAL A 304 8.75 4.17 -13.74
C VAL A 304 8.74 4.47 -12.25
N VAL A 305 7.58 4.84 -11.71
CA VAL A 305 7.35 4.97 -10.28
C VAL A 305 6.41 3.85 -9.83
N LEU A 306 6.84 3.09 -8.83
CA LEU A 306 6.00 2.07 -8.20
C LEU A 306 5.19 2.69 -7.06
N GLY A 307 3.87 2.54 -7.13
CA GLY A 307 2.95 2.97 -6.09
C GLY A 307 2.97 2.07 -4.85
N SER A 308 2.17 2.46 -3.85
CA SER A 308 2.09 1.76 -2.56
C SER A 308 1.17 0.53 -2.52
N GLY A 309 0.34 0.34 -3.55
CA GLY A 309 -0.77 -0.60 -3.49
C GLY A 309 -1.87 -0.12 -2.54
N PRO A 310 -2.69 -1.02 -1.96
CA PRO A 310 -3.80 -0.64 -1.08
C PRO A 310 -3.32 0.06 0.17
N ASN A 311 -4.07 1.10 0.56
CA ASN A 311 -3.89 1.74 1.86
C ASN A 311 -4.07 0.72 2.99
N ARG A 312 -3.21 0.82 4.01
CA ARG A 312 -3.24 0.03 5.25
C ARG A 312 -2.58 0.80 6.38
N ILE A 313 -2.79 0.39 7.63
CA ILE A 313 -2.15 1.05 8.77
C ILE A 313 -0.62 0.98 8.63
N GLY A 314 0.03 2.14 8.67
CA GLY A 314 1.46 2.32 8.42
C GLY A 314 1.86 2.57 6.97
N GLN A 315 0.93 2.42 6.03
CA GLN A 315 1.09 2.74 4.61
C GLN A 315 -0.19 3.38 4.05
N GLY A 316 -0.33 4.67 4.25
CA GLY A 316 -1.49 5.43 3.83
C GLY A 316 -1.23 6.32 2.63
N ILE A 317 -2.02 7.39 2.57
CA ILE A 317 -2.03 8.39 1.50
C ILE A 317 -0.72 9.19 1.42
N GLU A 318 0.12 9.14 2.46
CA GLU A 318 1.38 9.86 2.52
C GLU A 318 2.31 9.41 1.39
N PHE A 319 2.33 8.10 1.11
CA PHE A 319 3.12 7.52 0.02
C PHE A 319 2.51 7.79 -1.36
N ASP A 320 1.18 7.87 -1.46
CA ASP A 320 0.52 8.30 -2.70
C ASP A 320 0.89 9.75 -3.04
N TYR A 321 0.87 10.65 -2.05
CA TYR A 321 1.35 12.01 -2.19
C TYR A 321 2.80 12.04 -2.68
N CYS A 322 3.66 11.19 -2.12
CA CYS A 322 5.03 11.04 -2.58
C CYS A 322 5.14 10.63 -4.05
N CYS A 323 4.40 9.60 -4.45
CA CYS A 323 4.35 9.12 -5.83
C CYS A 323 3.86 10.21 -6.80
N VAL A 324 2.80 10.95 -6.45
CA VAL A 324 2.23 12.01 -7.30
C VAL A 324 3.24 13.13 -7.53
N HIS A 325 3.86 13.65 -6.46
CA HIS A 325 4.87 14.71 -6.59
C HIS A 325 6.13 14.22 -7.30
N GLY A 326 6.50 12.95 -7.14
CA GLY A 326 7.57 12.32 -7.91
C GLY A 326 7.28 12.29 -9.41
N ILE A 327 6.08 11.85 -9.81
CA ILE A 327 5.65 11.85 -11.22
C ILE A 327 5.70 13.26 -11.81
N MET A 328 5.20 14.28 -11.09
CA MET A 328 5.26 15.67 -11.56
C MET A 328 6.70 16.13 -11.79
N ALA A 329 7.61 15.82 -10.86
CA ALA A 329 9.02 16.17 -10.98
C ALA A 329 9.72 15.45 -12.15
N ILE A 330 9.40 14.18 -12.40
CA ILE A 330 9.92 13.41 -13.54
C ILE A 330 9.51 14.09 -14.86
N LYS A 331 8.25 14.53 -14.97
CA LYS A 331 7.75 15.24 -16.15
C LYS A 331 8.46 16.58 -16.34
N GLU A 332 8.65 17.33 -15.26
CA GLU A 332 9.41 18.59 -15.28
C GLU A 332 10.87 18.40 -15.73
N ALA A 333 11.48 17.25 -15.40
CA ALA A 333 12.81 16.87 -15.86
C ALA A 333 12.85 16.40 -17.34
N GLY A 334 11.70 16.38 -18.03
CA GLY A 334 11.58 16.04 -19.45
C GLY A 334 11.42 14.55 -19.75
N TYR A 335 11.36 13.69 -18.74
CA TYR A 335 11.13 12.26 -18.91
C TYR A 335 9.64 11.97 -19.18
N GLU A 336 9.37 10.82 -19.79
CA GLU A 336 8.04 10.20 -19.79
C GLU A 336 7.85 9.48 -18.46
N ALA A 337 6.90 9.95 -17.65
CA ALA A 337 6.63 9.42 -16.33
C ALA A 337 5.58 8.33 -16.39
N ILE A 338 5.91 7.13 -15.89
CA ILE A 338 5.04 5.97 -15.90
C ILE A 338 4.68 5.59 -14.46
N MET A 339 3.39 5.51 -14.15
CA MET A 339 2.90 5.09 -12.84
C MET A 339 2.37 3.65 -12.91
N VAL A 340 2.77 2.82 -11.94
CA VAL A 340 2.17 1.50 -11.72
C VAL A 340 1.57 1.47 -10.31
N ASN A 341 0.24 1.33 -10.21
CA ASN A 341 -0.46 1.23 -8.92
C ASN A 341 -1.86 0.60 -9.11
N CYS A 342 -2.44 0.04 -8.04
CA CYS A 342 -3.74 -0.64 -8.07
C CYS A 342 -4.74 -0.16 -7.00
N ASN A 343 -4.45 0.96 -6.33
CA ASN A 343 -5.35 1.56 -5.36
C ASN A 343 -6.37 2.49 -6.07
N PRO A 344 -7.67 2.20 -6.03
CA PRO A 344 -8.67 3.02 -6.72
C PRO A 344 -8.98 4.36 -6.02
N GLU A 345 -8.59 4.51 -4.76
CA GLU A 345 -8.88 5.71 -3.95
C GLU A 345 -7.90 6.85 -4.22
N THR A 346 -6.79 6.58 -4.92
CA THR A 346 -5.64 7.48 -4.94
C THR A 346 -5.58 8.44 -6.12
N VAL A 347 -4.78 9.49 -5.95
CA VAL A 347 -4.50 10.46 -7.01
C VAL A 347 -3.46 9.88 -7.97
N SER A 348 -2.52 9.04 -7.53
CA SER A 348 -1.55 8.43 -8.46
C SER A 348 -2.22 7.62 -9.57
N THR A 349 -3.39 7.04 -9.32
CA THR A 349 -4.17 6.27 -10.30
C THR A 349 -5.18 7.15 -11.06
N ASP A 350 -5.08 8.47 -10.97
CA ASP A 350 -5.76 9.37 -11.90
C ASP A 350 -4.92 9.47 -13.19
N PHE A 351 -5.56 9.23 -14.33
CA PHE A 351 -4.90 9.10 -15.63
C PHE A 351 -4.28 10.43 -16.12
N ASP A 352 -4.63 11.57 -15.50
CA ASP A 352 -4.05 12.88 -15.80
C ASP A 352 -2.67 13.12 -15.14
N VAL A 353 -2.26 12.30 -14.17
CA VAL A 353 -1.05 12.54 -13.38
C VAL A 353 0.21 12.12 -14.15
N ALA A 354 0.26 10.86 -14.59
CA ALA A 354 1.39 10.29 -15.32
C ALA A 354 1.23 10.42 -16.85
N ASP A 355 2.33 10.30 -17.61
CA ASP A 355 2.26 10.15 -19.07
C ASP A 355 1.68 8.79 -19.46
N LYS A 356 1.85 7.75 -18.62
CA LYS A 356 1.16 6.46 -18.73
C LYS A 356 0.81 5.92 -17.36
N LEU A 357 -0.39 5.37 -17.22
CA LEU A 357 -0.86 4.69 -16.02
C LEU A 357 -1.10 3.21 -16.31
N TYR A 358 -0.43 2.34 -15.57
CA TYR A 358 -0.71 0.91 -15.52
C TYR A 358 -1.45 0.57 -14.22
N PHE A 359 -2.73 0.21 -14.34
CA PHE A 359 -3.55 -0.24 -13.21
C PHE A 359 -3.29 -1.71 -12.86
N GLU A 360 -2.08 -2.00 -12.42
CA GLU A 360 -1.59 -3.35 -12.23
C GLU A 360 -1.22 -3.65 -10.76
N PRO A 361 -1.29 -4.93 -10.34
CA PRO A 361 -0.75 -5.35 -9.06
C PRO A 361 0.73 -4.95 -8.93
N ILE A 362 1.14 -4.52 -7.73
CA ILE A 362 2.57 -4.32 -7.40
C ILE A 362 3.20 -5.68 -7.09
N PHE A 363 3.18 -6.55 -8.10
CA PHE A 363 3.56 -7.95 -8.01
C PHE A 363 4.62 -8.26 -9.05
N TRP A 364 5.66 -8.99 -8.64
CA TRP A 364 6.89 -9.22 -9.40
C TRP A 364 6.67 -9.57 -10.87
N GLU A 365 5.83 -10.57 -11.17
CA GLU A 365 5.58 -11.01 -12.55
C GLU A 365 5.00 -9.90 -13.43
N HIS A 366 4.07 -9.10 -12.91
CA HIS A 366 3.44 -8.00 -13.67
C HIS A 366 4.45 -6.88 -13.92
N LEU A 367 5.22 -6.52 -12.89
CA LEU A 367 6.19 -5.44 -12.97
C LEU A 367 7.29 -5.75 -13.99
N VAL A 368 7.86 -6.95 -13.99
CA VAL A 368 8.89 -7.33 -14.95
C VAL A 368 8.37 -7.28 -16.38
N GLU A 369 7.14 -7.74 -16.65
CA GLU A 369 6.57 -7.65 -18.00
C GLU A 369 6.29 -6.19 -18.43
N ILE A 370 5.96 -5.28 -17.49
CA ILE A 370 5.81 -3.84 -17.79
C ILE A 370 7.17 -3.24 -18.11
N LEU A 371 8.19 -3.55 -17.32
CA LEU A 371 9.54 -3.02 -17.51
C LEU A 371 10.21 -3.58 -18.77
N ASP A 372 10.02 -4.87 -19.06
CA ASP A 372 10.43 -5.52 -20.31
C ASP A 372 9.76 -4.83 -21.53
N HIS A 373 8.51 -4.41 -21.40
CA HIS A 373 7.76 -3.73 -22.46
C HIS A 373 8.18 -2.27 -22.65
N GLU A 374 8.31 -1.52 -21.56
CA GLU A 374 8.58 -0.08 -21.60
C GLU A 374 10.06 0.28 -21.74
N GLN A 375 10.97 -0.60 -21.31
CA GLN A 375 12.42 -0.39 -21.32
C GLN A 375 12.83 0.97 -20.71
N PRO A 376 12.49 1.25 -19.43
CA PRO A 376 12.76 2.55 -18.82
C PRO A 376 14.24 2.76 -18.52
N GLU A 377 14.65 4.02 -18.41
CA GLU A 377 16.00 4.40 -17.94
C GLU A 377 16.23 3.98 -16.48
N GLY A 378 15.15 3.80 -15.72
CA GLY A 378 15.20 3.34 -14.35
C GLY A 378 13.86 3.42 -13.63
N VAL A 379 13.86 2.90 -12.41
CA VAL A 379 12.68 2.71 -11.56
C VAL A 379 12.90 3.38 -10.22
N ILE A 380 11.90 4.12 -9.74
CA ILE A 380 11.88 4.70 -8.39
C ILE A 380 10.99 3.84 -7.50
N VAL A 381 11.58 3.34 -6.40
CA VAL A 381 10.94 2.45 -5.41
C VAL A 381 10.79 3.11 -4.03
N GLN A 382 11.47 4.23 -3.81
CA GLN A 382 11.61 4.90 -2.52
C GLN A 382 10.40 5.76 -2.15
N LEU A 383 9.48 5.99 -3.09
CA LEU A 383 8.29 6.83 -2.89
C LEU A 383 7.05 6.04 -2.50
N GLY A 384 6.92 4.79 -2.97
CA GLY A 384 5.75 3.93 -2.76
C GLY A 384 5.72 3.17 -1.42
N GLY A 385 6.62 3.50 -0.49
CA GLY A 385 6.77 2.76 0.77
C GLY A 385 7.24 1.31 0.57
N GLN A 386 7.06 0.48 1.59
CA GLN A 386 7.61 -0.89 1.63
C GLN A 386 7.16 -1.82 0.51
N THR A 387 5.96 -1.63 -0.04
CA THR A 387 5.44 -2.50 -1.10
C THR A 387 6.38 -2.46 -2.30
N ALA A 388 6.75 -1.25 -2.74
CA ALA A 388 7.75 -1.04 -3.78
C ALA A 388 9.17 -1.44 -3.32
N LEU A 389 9.53 -1.13 -2.08
CA LEU A 389 10.87 -1.36 -1.55
C LEU A 389 11.28 -2.84 -1.53
N LYS A 390 10.36 -3.74 -1.17
CA LYS A 390 10.57 -5.21 -1.16
C LYS A 390 10.89 -5.79 -2.54
N LEU A 391 10.62 -5.04 -3.60
CA LEU A 391 10.88 -5.46 -4.97
C LEU A 391 12.23 -4.97 -5.49
N ALA A 392 12.91 -4.07 -4.77
CA ALA A 392 14.18 -3.48 -5.19
C ALA A 392 15.25 -4.55 -5.46
N GLU A 393 15.38 -5.56 -4.59
CA GLU A 393 16.30 -6.69 -4.76
C GLU A 393 16.06 -7.39 -6.09
N LYS A 394 14.81 -7.82 -6.31
CA LYS A 394 14.44 -8.58 -7.50
C LYS A 394 14.63 -7.75 -8.76
N LEU A 395 14.26 -6.47 -8.73
CA LEU A 395 14.41 -5.54 -9.86
C LEU A 395 15.88 -5.35 -10.25
N GLU A 396 16.76 -5.14 -9.26
CA GLU A 396 18.20 -5.01 -9.50
C GLU A 396 18.79 -6.33 -10.03
N ALA A 397 18.39 -7.47 -9.47
CA ALA A 397 18.81 -8.79 -9.93
C ALA A 397 18.35 -9.11 -11.36
N ALA A 398 17.20 -8.57 -11.79
CA ALA A 398 16.72 -8.64 -13.17
C ALA A 398 17.39 -7.62 -14.12
N GLY A 399 18.30 -6.79 -13.62
CA GLY A 399 19.07 -5.83 -14.41
C GLY A 399 18.40 -4.47 -14.59
N PHE A 400 17.31 -4.17 -13.87
CA PHE A 400 16.68 -2.86 -13.91
C PHE A 400 17.41 -1.88 -12.98
N LYS A 401 17.67 -0.67 -13.49
CA LYS A 401 18.32 0.38 -12.72
C LYS A 401 17.35 0.99 -11.70
N ILE A 402 17.67 0.87 -10.41
CA ILE A 402 17.01 1.66 -9.36
C ILE A 402 17.59 3.08 -9.39
N MET A 403 16.72 4.08 -9.54
CA MET A 403 17.10 5.50 -9.46
C MET A 403 17.07 5.98 -8.01
N GLY A 404 17.95 6.91 -7.63
CA GLY A 404 18.12 7.30 -6.23
C GLY A 404 18.97 6.31 -5.43
N THR A 405 18.69 6.18 -4.14
CA THR A 405 19.40 5.25 -3.24
C THR A 405 19.32 3.82 -3.76
N SER A 406 20.49 3.16 -3.84
CA SER A 406 20.62 1.79 -4.39
C SER A 406 19.96 0.73 -3.50
N TYR A 407 19.63 -0.45 -4.05
CA TYR A 407 19.12 -1.57 -3.23
C TYR A 407 20.08 -1.94 -2.10
N LYS A 408 21.39 -2.04 -2.39
CA LYS A 408 22.41 -2.35 -1.37
C LYS A 408 22.40 -1.37 -0.21
N SER A 409 22.22 -0.08 -0.50
CA SER A 409 22.12 0.98 0.51
C SER A 409 20.81 0.90 1.32
N LEU A 410 19.70 0.53 0.66
CA LEU A 410 18.42 0.32 1.32
C LEU A 410 18.51 -0.90 2.26
N ASP A 411 19.06 -2.02 1.79
CA ASP A 411 19.24 -3.24 2.57
C ASP A 411 20.21 -3.04 3.74
N LEU A 412 21.32 -2.30 3.54
CA LEU A 412 22.22 -1.90 4.63
C LEU A 412 21.53 -1.15 5.76
N ALA A 413 20.53 -0.32 5.44
CA ALA A 413 19.77 0.43 6.44
C ALA A 413 18.66 -0.41 7.11
N GLU A 414 18.08 -1.38 6.39
CA GLU A 414 17.06 -2.29 6.94
C GLU A 414 17.66 -3.45 7.75
N ASP A 415 18.85 -3.94 7.39
CA ASP A 415 19.55 -4.98 8.13
C ASP A 415 20.17 -4.40 9.41
N ARG A 416 19.62 -4.80 10.56
CA ARG A 416 20.04 -4.26 11.86
C ARG A 416 21.50 -4.52 12.18
N GLY A 417 22.04 -5.67 11.77
CA GLY A 417 23.45 -6.02 12.00
C GLY A 417 24.37 -5.04 11.27
N SER A 418 24.24 -5.00 9.95
CA SER A 418 25.03 -4.15 9.06
C SER A 418 24.85 -2.66 9.38
N PHE A 419 23.63 -2.23 9.70
CA PHE A 419 23.38 -0.85 10.13
C PHE A 419 24.08 -0.49 11.43
N SER A 420 24.10 -1.38 12.42
CA SER A 420 24.73 -1.10 13.72
C SER A 420 26.26 -1.14 13.65
N ASP A 421 26.81 -2.00 12.79
CA ASP A 421 28.24 -1.98 12.46
C ASP A 421 28.63 -0.64 11.84
N LEU A 422 27.83 -0.11 10.92
CA LEU A 422 28.03 1.23 10.35
C LEU A 422 27.97 2.32 11.44
N LEU A 423 26.98 2.29 12.32
CA LEU A 423 26.89 3.26 13.42
C LEU A 423 28.11 3.20 14.34
N LYS A 424 28.62 2.00 14.61
CA LYS A 424 29.83 1.78 15.42
C LYS A 424 31.07 2.33 14.74
N GLU A 425 31.23 2.11 13.44
CA GLU A 425 32.34 2.66 12.65
C GLU A 425 32.34 4.20 12.64
N LEU A 426 31.15 4.80 12.66
CA LEU A 426 30.96 6.25 12.66
C LEU A 426 31.00 6.90 14.07
N ASP A 427 31.20 6.10 15.13
CA ASP A 427 31.12 6.53 16.53
C ASP A 427 29.78 7.23 16.85
N ILE A 428 28.68 6.69 16.30
CA ILE A 428 27.32 7.17 16.53
C ILE A 428 26.66 6.31 17.63
N PRO A 429 26.14 6.90 18.71
CA PRO A 429 25.45 6.14 19.75
C PRO A 429 24.16 5.48 19.23
N TYR A 430 23.94 4.23 19.64
CA TYR A 430 22.70 3.48 19.42
C TYR A 430 22.36 2.62 20.66
N PRO A 431 21.08 2.24 20.85
CA PRO A 431 20.70 1.35 21.95
C PRO A 431 21.38 -0.01 21.83
N ARG A 432 21.81 -0.61 22.96
CA ARG A 432 22.38 -1.96 22.94
C ARG A 432 21.36 -2.94 22.38
N TYR A 433 21.79 -3.92 21.59
CA TYR A 433 20.90 -4.92 21.03
C TYR A 433 21.60 -6.26 20.87
N GLY A 434 20.82 -7.32 20.64
CA GLY A 434 21.31 -8.58 20.11
C GLY A 434 20.27 -9.23 19.20
N VAL A 435 20.72 -10.21 18.41
CA VAL A 435 19.88 -10.99 17.49
C VAL A 435 19.74 -12.40 18.06
N ALA A 436 18.51 -12.88 18.18
CA ALA A 436 18.19 -14.19 18.67
C ALA A 436 17.52 -15.05 17.59
N ASP A 437 18.03 -16.26 17.39
CA ASP A 437 17.44 -17.29 16.53
C ASP A 437 16.49 -18.21 17.34
N ASP A 438 16.60 -18.22 18.67
CA ASP A 438 15.72 -18.97 19.57
C ASP A 438 15.41 -18.22 20.89
N ALA A 439 14.51 -18.77 21.70
CA ALA A 439 14.11 -18.15 22.96
C ALA A 439 15.21 -18.18 24.04
N ASP A 440 16.07 -19.19 24.04
CA ASP A 440 17.17 -19.30 25.01
C ASP A 440 18.24 -18.24 24.73
N GLU A 441 18.54 -18.00 23.45
CA GLU A 441 19.41 -16.92 23.00
C GLU A 441 18.83 -15.55 23.32
N ALA A 442 17.52 -15.35 23.09
CA ALA A 442 16.85 -14.11 23.47
C ALA A 442 16.98 -13.81 24.97
N LEU A 443 16.82 -14.84 25.84
CA LEU A 443 17.00 -14.72 27.28
C LEU A 443 18.44 -14.35 27.67
N ARG A 444 19.44 -14.97 27.02
CA ARG A 444 20.86 -14.62 27.24
C ARG A 444 21.13 -13.16 26.88
N ILE A 445 20.64 -12.71 25.71
CA ILE A 445 20.81 -11.34 25.24
C ILE A 445 20.10 -10.36 26.18
N ALA A 446 18.87 -10.66 26.62
CA ALA A 446 18.14 -9.80 27.54
C ALA A 446 18.84 -9.64 28.89
N ALA A 447 19.56 -10.66 29.37
CA ALA A 447 20.38 -10.57 30.58
C ALA A 447 21.58 -9.60 30.41
N GLU A 448 22.16 -9.53 29.21
CA GLU A 448 23.26 -8.59 28.90
C GLU A 448 22.77 -7.16 28.66
N VAL A 449 21.64 -7.01 27.97
CA VAL A 449 21.02 -5.71 27.65
C VAL A 449 20.34 -5.09 28.88
N SER A 450 19.80 -5.92 29.77
CA SER A 450 18.95 -5.61 30.93
C SER A 450 17.55 -5.11 30.58
N TYR A 451 16.54 -5.62 31.32
CA TYR A 451 15.14 -5.20 31.16
C TYR A 451 14.89 -3.74 31.59
N PRO A 452 13.87 -3.07 31.01
CA PRO A 452 13.02 -3.55 29.91
C PRO A 452 13.74 -3.66 28.57
N VAL A 453 13.30 -4.60 27.74
CA VAL A 453 13.79 -4.77 26.36
C VAL A 453 12.64 -4.69 25.37
N LEU A 454 12.94 -4.23 24.15
CA LEU A 454 12.02 -4.16 23.04
C LEU A 454 12.29 -5.33 22.09
N VAL A 455 11.29 -6.20 21.98
CA VAL A 455 11.33 -7.38 21.12
C VAL A 455 10.79 -6.99 19.74
N ARG A 456 11.57 -7.20 18.68
CA ARG A 456 11.20 -6.85 17.31
C ARG A 456 11.48 -8.00 16.33
N PRO A 457 10.53 -8.40 15.47
CA PRO A 457 10.85 -9.26 14.34
C PRO A 457 11.68 -8.49 13.29
N SER A 458 12.58 -9.17 12.57
CA SER A 458 13.29 -8.55 11.46
C SER A 458 12.38 -8.31 10.23
N TYR A 459 12.67 -7.27 9.44
CA TYR A 459 12.00 -6.89 8.18
C TYR A 459 10.47 -6.70 8.26
N VAL A 460 9.99 -6.05 9.33
CA VAL A 460 8.55 -5.74 9.54
C VAL A 460 8.23 -4.25 9.46
N LEU A 461 6.96 -3.94 9.17
CA LEU A 461 6.47 -2.56 9.02
C LEU A 461 5.63 -2.09 10.20
N GLY A 462 5.73 -0.80 10.51
CA GLY A 462 4.82 -0.14 11.44
C GLY A 462 4.82 -0.79 12.82
N GLY A 463 5.98 -1.29 13.23
CA GLY A 463 6.21 -2.07 14.45
C GLY A 463 5.39 -3.34 14.58
N GLN A 464 5.07 -4.02 13.48
CA GLN A 464 4.23 -5.22 13.49
C GLN A 464 4.77 -6.28 14.47
N ARG A 465 3.95 -6.70 15.43
CA ARG A 465 4.29 -7.65 16.51
C ARG A 465 5.48 -7.23 17.39
N MET A 466 5.83 -5.95 17.43
CA MET A 466 6.81 -5.43 18.38
C MET A 466 6.20 -5.34 19.78
N ARG A 467 6.99 -5.63 20.81
CA ARG A 467 6.51 -5.57 22.20
C ARG A 467 7.62 -5.20 23.17
N ILE A 468 7.31 -4.31 24.10
CA ILE A 468 8.18 -4.04 25.25
C ILE A 468 7.91 -5.13 26.28
N VAL A 469 8.96 -5.79 26.77
CA VAL A 469 8.88 -6.86 27.77
C VAL A 469 9.76 -6.52 28.97
N ILE A 470 9.30 -6.89 30.16
CA ILE A 470 9.93 -6.50 31.42
C ILE A 470 10.50 -7.70 32.22
N ASN A 471 10.32 -8.93 31.74
CA ASN A 471 10.80 -10.15 32.39
C ASN A 471 10.95 -11.32 31.40
N ASP A 472 11.66 -12.36 31.84
CA ASP A 472 11.95 -13.57 31.07
C ASP A 472 10.70 -14.28 30.55
N GLN A 473 9.66 -14.37 31.38
CA GLN A 473 8.43 -15.08 31.01
C GLN A 473 7.69 -14.38 29.87
N GLU A 474 7.65 -13.05 29.87
CA GLU A 474 7.07 -12.26 28.78
C GLU A 474 7.92 -12.31 27.52
N LEU A 475 9.25 -12.28 27.66
CA LEU A 475 10.18 -12.40 26.55
C LEU A 475 9.98 -13.73 25.81
N GLU A 476 10.05 -14.85 26.53
CA GLU A 476 9.90 -16.20 25.97
C GLU A 476 8.57 -16.34 25.21
N ARG A 477 7.46 -15.93 25.84
CA ARG A 477 6.13 -15.97 25.20
C ARG A 477 6.07 -15.14 23.93
N THR A 478 6.68 -13.96 23.94
CA THR A 478 6.66 -13.04 22.80
C THR A 478 7.48 -13.61 21.64
N VAL A 479 8.70 -14.08 21.91
CA VAL A 479 9.60 -14.69 20.92
C VAL A 479 8.94 -15.92 20.28
N LEU A 480 8.40 -16.84 21.08
CA LEU A 480 7.70 -18.03 20.57
C LEU A 480 6.46 -17.66 19.73
N SER A 481 5.72 -16.63 20.13
CA SER A 481 4.61 -16.11 19.35
C SER A 481 5.08 -15.56 18.00
N ILE A 482 6.21 -14.84 17.95
CA ILE A 482 6.76 -14.31 16.70
C ILE A 482 7.14 -15.46 15.77
N PHE A 483 7.91 -16.46 16.22
CA PHE A 483 8.33 -17.59 15.39
C PHE A 483 7.15 -18.44 14.89
N LYS A 484 6.09 -18.59 15.71
CA LYS A 484 4.87 -19.27 15.29
C LYS A 484 4.20 -18.58 14.09
N HIS A 485 4.22 -17.25 14.07
CA HIS A 485 3.55 -16.45 13.04
C HIS A 485 4.46 -16.07 11.86
N LEU A 486 5.77 -16.02 12.08
CA LEU A 486 6.81 -15.70 11.11
C LEU A 486 7.92 -16.78 11.20
N PRO A 487 7.67 -17.99 10.67
CA PRO A 487 8.65 -19.08 10.71
C PRO A 487 9.94 -18.71 9.98
N GLY A 488 11.10 -18.98 10.60
CA GLY A 488 12.42 -18.66 10.04
C GLY A 488 12.84 -17.19 10.15
N ASN A 489 12.03 -16.35 10.80
CA ASN A 489 12.44 -14.99 11.12
C ASN A 489 13.45 -14.97 12.27
N LYS A 490 14.23 -13.90 12.39
CA LYS A 490 15.09 -13.60 13.53
C LYS A 490 14.41 -12.56 14.42
N VAL A 491 14.72 -12.58 15.72
CA VAL A 491 14.17 -11.62 16.67
C VAL A 491 15.28 -10.73 17.24
N LEU A 492 15.07 -9.43 17.16
CA LEU A 492 15.93 -8.41 17.73
C LEU A 492 15.48 -8.09 19.15
N ILE A 493 16.43 -8.09 20.08
CA ILE A 493 16.23 -7.70 21.47
C ILE A 493 16.99 -6.40 21.70
N ASP A 494 16.28 -5.28 21.62
CA ASP A 494 16.85 -3.93 21.80
C ASP A 494 16.68 -3.45 23.25
N GLN A 495 17.65 -2.66 23.73
CA GLN A 495 17.53 -1.92 24.97
C GLN A 495 16.38 -0.92 24.87
N PHE A 496 15.40 -1.02 25.77
CA PHE A 496 14.34 -0.03 25.82
C PHE A 496 14.80 1.19 26.63
N LEU A 497 14.97 2.32 25.94
CA LEU A 497 15.36 3.59 26.58
C LEU A 497 14.16 4.21 27.30
N GLU A 498 13.91 3.76 28.53
CA GLU A 498 12.81 4.29 29.34
C GLU A 498 12.85 5.81 29.47
N ARG A 499 11.67 6.43 29.29
CA ARG A 499 11.43 7.88 29.43
C ARG A 499 12.30 8.75 28.52
N ALA A 500 12.86 8.19 27.45
CA ALA A 500 13.51 8.97 26.42
C ALA A 500 12.47 9.77 25.63
N LYS A 501 12.84 10.97 25.18
CA LYS A 501 12.09 11.67 24.13
C LYS A 501 12.40 11.01 22.80
N GLU A 502 11.47 11.12 21.86
CA GLU A 502 11.69 10.64 20.49
C GLU A 502 11.63 11.84 19.54
N ALA A 503 12.50 11.83 18.54
CA ALA A 503 12.53 12.84 17.49
C ALA A 503 12.88 12.19 16.17
N GLU A 504 12.51 12.83 15.07
CA GLU A 504 12.83 12.34 13.75
C GLU A 504 13.31 13.48 12.84
N VAL A 505 14.26 13.16 11.97
CA VAL A 505 14.84 14.07 11.00
C VAL A 505 14.55 13.55 9.61
N ASP A 506 13.88 14.35 8.80
CA ASP A 506 13.80 14.12 7.35
C ASP A 506 14.82 15.01 6.63
N ALA A 507 15.55 14.42 5.70
CA ALA A 507 16.59 15.10 4.92
C ALA A 507 16.62 14.63 3.46
N ILE A 508 17.27 15.43 2.62
CA ILE A 508 17.61 15.08 1.24
C ILE A 508 19.13 15.02 1.13
N CYS A 509 19.67 13.96 0.55
CA CYS A 509 21.09 13.81 0.24
C CYS A 509 21.26 13.72 -1.28
N ASP A 510 22.18 14.50 -1.86
CA ASP A 510 22.48 14.42 -3.30
C ASP A 510 23.80 13.70 -3.62
N GLY A 511 24.38 13.05 -2.61
CA GLY A 511 25.69 12.38 -2.63
C GLY A 511 26.84 13.28 -2.20
N ASP A 512 26.70 14.60 -2.26
CA ASP A 512 27.72 15.58 -1.86
C ASP A 512 27.26 16.38 -0.64
N GLU A 513 26.03 16.88 -0.68
CA GLU A 513 25.42 17.70 0.35
C GLU A 513 24.19 17.02 0.96
N VAL A 514 23.92 17.36 2.22
CA VAL A 514 22.73 16.92 2.95
C VAL A 514 21.94 18.16 3.37
N HIS A 515 20.67 18.20 2.99
CA HIS A 515 19.74 19.26 3.37
C HIS A 515 18.73 18.74 4.38
N ILE A 516 18.73 19.30 5.59
CA ILE A 516 17.75 18.99 6.63
C ILE A 516 16.41 19.65 6.30
N MET A 517 15.42 18.84 5.93
CA MET A 517 14.07 19.30 5.62
C MET A 517 13.39 19.80 6.89
N GLY A 518 13.37 18.98 7.94
CA GLY A 518 12.75 19.31 9.22
C GLY A 518 13.13 18.32 10.31
N ILE A 519 13.07 18.80 11.56
CA ILE A 519 13.32 18.03 12.77
C ILE A 519 12.06 18.11 13.60
N MET A 520 11.44 16.96 13.83
CA MET A 520 10.20 16.85 14.58
C MET A 520 10.47 16.25 15.95
N GLU A 521 9.85 16.81 16.98
CA GLU A 521 9.89 16.27 18.34
C GLU A 521 8.55 15.63 18.67
N HIS A 522 8.55 14.37 19.10
CA HIS A 522 7.34 13.69 19.56
C HIS A 522 6.89 14.23 20.92
N ILE A 523 5.58 14.27 21.12
CA ILE A 523 4.99 14.64 22.42
C ILE A 523 5.03 13.43 23.36
N GLU A 524 4.60 12.28 22.86
CA GLU A 524 4.70 10.98 23.51
C GLU A 524 6.18 10.54 23.62
N PRO A 525 6.58 9.87 24.72
CA PRO A 525 7.94 9.37 24.86
C PRO A 525 8.20 8.16 23.96
N ALA A 526 9.49 7.85 23.78
CA ALA A 526 9.93 6.66 23.07
C ALA A 526 9.25 5.40 23.63
N GLY A 527 8.73 4.57 22.73
CA GLY A 527 7.91 3.40 23.05
C GLY A 527 6.48 3.49 22.54
N VAL A 528 5.99 4.69 22.22
CA VAL A 528 4.87 4.88 21.29
C VAL A 528 5.44 4.99 19.88
N HIS A 529 4.93 4.20 18.95
CA HIS A 529 5.39 4.23 17.57
C HIS A 529 5.19 5.62 16.94
N SER A 530 6.20 6.16 16.24
CA SER A 530 6.19 7.49 15.57
C SER A 530 4.91 7.82 14.79
N GLY A 531 4.35 6.83 14.09
CA GLY A 531 3.06 6.95 13.40
C GLY A 531 1.87 7.30 14.29
N ASP A 532 1.84 6.81 15.52
CA ASP A 532 0.79 7.04 16.54
C ASP A 532 1.12 8.18 17.50
N SER A 533 2.34 8.73 17.42
CA SER A 533 2.75 9.90 18.19
C SER A 533 2.29 11.18 17.50
N SER A 534 1.92 12.15 18.33
CA SER A 534 1.82 13.54 17.93
C SER A 534 3.23 14.12 17.86
N ALA A 535 3.52 14.92 16.84
CA ALA A 535 4.84 15.48 16.63
C ALA A 535 4.79 16.98 16.33
N VAL A 536 5.77 17.73 16.82
CA VAL A 536 5.85 19.19 16.68
C VAL A 536 7.05 19.57 15.81
N LEU A 537 6.84 20.52 14.89
CA LEU A 537 7.82 21.11 14.00
C LEU A 537 7.76 22.64 14.11
N PRO A 538 8.86 23.35 14.41
CA PRO A 538 10.15 22.83 14.89
C PRO A 538 10.03 22.19 16.29
N THR A 539 11.14 21.66 16.81
CA THR A 539 11.21 21.07 18.15
C THR A 539 10.79 22.09 19.23
N TYR A 540 10.15 21.62 20.31
CA TYR A 540 9.54 22.49 21.32
C TYR A 540 10.24 22.46 22.67
N SER A 541 10.99 21.40 22.98
CA SER A 541 11.67 21.22 24.27
C SER A 541 13.05 20.58 24.20
N LEU A 542 13.54 20.20 23.02
CA LEU A 542 14.93 19.79 22.83
C LEU A 542 15.89 20.99 22.91
N SER A 543 17.06 20.78 23.52
CA SER A 543 18.12 21.78 23.56
C SER A 543 18.74 21.99 22.18
N GLU A 544 19.34 23.17 21.95
CA GLU A 544 20.08 23.45 20.71
C GLU A 544 21.21 22.43 20.49
N ALA A 545 21.92 22.03 21.56
CA ALA A 545 22.99 21.04 21.49
C ALA A 545 22.50 19.67 21.01
N VAL A 546 21.31 19.23 21.45
CA VAL A 546 20.69 17.98 20.99
C VAL A 546 20.27 18.10 19.52
N VAL A 547 19.69 19.23 19.12
CA VAL A 547 19.30 19.51 17.73
C VAL A 547 20.53 19.49 16.80
N ASP A 548 21.58 20.20 17.17
CA ASP A 548 22.84 20.24 16.44
C ASP A 548 23.47 18.85 16.33
N LYS A 549 23.39 18.05 17.40
CA LYS A 549 23.90 16.68 17.38
C LYS A 549 23.13 15.79 16.42
N MET A 550 21.80 15.91 16.35
CA MET A 550 21.00 15.18 15.36
C MET A 550 21.34 15.60 13.92
N VAL A 551 21.58 16.90 13.70
CA VAL A 551 22.04 17.40 12.39
C VAL A 551 23.42 16.85 12.03
N GLU A 552 24.37 16.87 12.97
CA GLU A 552 25.71 16.30 12.80
C GLU A 552 25.63 14.81 12.42
N ILE A 553 24.84 14.03 13.17
CA ILE A 553 24.64 12.60 12.90
C ILE A 553 24.01 12.40 11.52
N THR A 554 23.00 13.19 11.16
CA THR A 554 22.34 13.09 9.85
C THR A 554 23.31 13.37 8.69
N ASN A 555 24.14 14.40 8.83
CA ASN A 555 25.16 14.76 7.84
C ASN A 555 26.28 13.71 7.71
N LYS A 556 26.54 12.93 8.75
CA LYS A 556 27.47 11.78 8.70
C LYS A 556 26.83 10.54 8.11
N LEU A 557 25.61 10.22 8.56
CA LEU A 557 24.96 8.95 8.27
C LEU A 557 24.40 8.90 6.85
N ALA A 558 23.82 9.99 6.33
CA ALA A 558 23.23 9.98 4.99
C ALA A 558 24.26 9.68 3.87
N PRO A 559 25.47 10.31 3.86
CA PRO A 559 26.52 9.95 2.91
C PRO A 559 27.10 8.56 3.17
N ALA A 560 27.25 8.15 4.43
CA ALA A 560 27.77 6.82 4.77
C ALA A 560 26.86 5.67 4.30
N LEU A 561 25.54 5.90 4.30
CA LEU A 561 24.55 5.00 3.68
C LEU A 561 24.53 5.08 2.13
N ASN A 562 25.30 6.00 1.54
CA ASN A 562 25.22 6.33 0.11
C ASN A 562 23.80 6.72 -0.31
N THR A 563 23.13 7.52 0.53
CA THR A 563 21.78 8.01 0.25
C THR A 563 21.79 8.95 -0.94
N LEU A 564 20.86 8.73 -1.88
CA LEU A 564 20.60 9.63 -2.99
C LEU A 564 19.09 9.86 -3.09
N GLY A 565 18.62 11.03 -2.67
CA GLY A 565 17.20 11.34 -2.49
C GLY A 565 16.84 11.53 -1.02
N LEU A 566 15.69 10.99 -0.60
CA LEU A 566 15.15 11.16 0.77
C LEU A 566 15.81 10.20 1.77
N ILE A 567 15.96 10.68 3.01
CA ILE A 567 16.26 9.86 4.19
C ILE A 567 15.50 10.39 5.40
N ASN A 568 14.99 9.45 6.20
CA ASN A 568 14.40 9.70 7.51
C ASN A 568 15.25 8.99 8.57
N ILE A 569 15.58 9.67 9.67
CA ILE A 569 16.33 9.09 10.78
C ILE A 569 15.53 9.33 12.06
N GLN A 570 15.30 8.26 12.82
CA GLN A 570 14.62 8.32 14.11
C GLN A 570 15.64 8.28 15.25
N PHE A 571 15.42 9.12 16.25
CA PHE A 571 16.30 9.32 17.39
C PHE A 571 15.54 9.13 18.70
N ALA A 572 16.22 8.52 19.67
CA ALA A 572 15.84 8.56 21.08
C ALA A 572 16.80 9.51 21.82
N ILE A 573 16.26 10.40 22.64
CA ILE A 573 17.01 11.38 23.41
C ILE A 573 16.83 11.09 24.90
N LYS A 574 17.93 10.81 25.60
CA LYS A 574 17.92 10.56 27.05
C LYS A 574 19.11 11.25 27.69
N ASP A 575 18.86 12.04 28.73
CA ASP A 575 19.90 12.77 29.48
C ASP A 575 20.86 13.56 28.55
N GLU A 576 20.30 14.29 27.58
CA GLU A 576 21.01 15.05 26.51
C GLU A 576 21.85 14.18 25.54
N GLN A 577 21.81 12.85 25.66
CA GLN A 577 22.43 11.92 24.71
C GLN A 577 21.47 11.56 23.59
N VAL A 578 21.99 11.55 22.36
CA VAL A 578 21.23 11.26 21.13
C VAL A 578 21.60 9.87 20.64
N TYR A 579 20.61 8.97 20.59
CA TYR A 579 20.75 7.60 20.12
C TYR A 579 19.99 7.42 18.81
N VAL A 580 20.62 6.82 17.80
CA VAL A 580 19.94 6.45 16.55
C VAL A 580 19.11 5.18 16.78
N ILE A 581 17.81 5.24 16.44
CA ILE A 581 16.90 4.10 16.48
C ILE A 581 16.95 3.37 15.14
N GLU A 582 16.67 4.06 14.05
CA GLU A 582 16.64 3.52 12.69
C GLU A 582 16.89 4.63 11.66
N ALA A 583 17.34 4.25 10.47
CA ALA A 583 17.40 5.12 9.30
C ALA A 583 16.64 4.47 8.13
N ASN A 584 15.87 5.28 7.43
CA ASN A 584 15.04 4.87 6.31
C ASN A 584 15.43 5.74 5.11
N PRO A 585 16.34 5.30 4.21
CA PRO A 585 16.79 6.09 3.06
C PRO A 585 15.76 6.08 1.92
N ARG A 586 14.54 6.49 2.25
CA ARG A 586 13.34 6.55 1.42
C ARG A 586 12.40 7.65 1.93
N ALA A 587 11.30 7.86 1.23
CA ALA A 587 10.23 8.70 1.74
C ALA A 587 9.68 8.15 3.07
N SER A 588 9.40 9.07 3.99
CA SER A 588 8.71 8.83 5.26
C SER A 588 7.26 9.30 5.16
N ARG A 589 6.43 8.84 6.09
CA ARG A 589 5.05 9.33 6.21
C ARG A 589 4.97 10.81 6.61
N THR A 590 6.03 11.35 7.19
CA THR A 590 6.13 12.74 7.64
C THR A 590 6.64 13.69 6.56
N THR A 591 7.17 13.16 5.46
CA THR A 591 7.62 13.95 4.30
C THR A 591 6.53 14.93 3.80
N PRO A 592 5.25 14.52 3.61
CA PRO A 592 4.17 15.44 3.23
C PRO A 592 3.84 16.48 4.31
N PHE A 593 3.89 16.10 5.60
CA PHE A 593 3.66 17.01 6.72
C PHE A 593 4.70 18.14 6.71
N ILE A 594 6.00 17.81 6.63
CA ILE A 594 7.08 18.81 6.58
C ILE A 594 6.96 19.69 5.34
N ALA A 595 6.71 19.09 4.16
CA ALA A 595 6.56 19.83 2.91
C ALA A 595 5.42 20.85 2.99
N LYS A 596 4.27 20.46 3.56
CA LYS A 596 3.13 21.36 3.77
C LYS A 596 3.40 22.42 4.83
N ALA A 597 4.03 22.04 5.93
CA ALA A 597 4.29 22.94 7.06
C ALA A 597 5.25 24.08 6.66
N TYR A 598 6.31 23.78 5.93
CA TYR A 598 7.26 24.79 5.46
C TYR A 598 6.90 25.41 4.11
N GLY A 599 5.92 24.87 3.38
CA GLY A 599 5.58 25.33 2.04
C GLY A 599 6.67 25.04 0.99
N VAL A 600 7.50 24.03 1.20
CA VAL A 600 8.63 23.67 0.32
C VAL A 600 8.31 22.38 -0.45
N PRO A 601 8.51 22.33 -1.78
CA PRO A 601 8.23 21.14 -2.59
C PRO A 601 9.36 20.09 -2.47
N TYR A 602 9.67 19.64 -1.24
CA TYR A 602 10.79 18.73 -0.96
C TYR A 602 10.79 17.46 -1.80
N LEU A 603 9.61 16.91 -2.10
CA LEU A 603 9.49 15.68 -2.88
C LEU A 603 9.86 15.91 -4.35
N ASN A 604 9.59 17.10 -4.88
CA ASN A 604 10.06 17.48 -6.21
C ASN A 604 11.59 17.56 -6.22
N ILE A 605 12.16 18.30 -5.27
CA ILE A 605 13.62 18.45 -5.12
C ILE A 605 14.30 17.09 -5.00
N ALA A 606 13.84 16.24 -4.09
CA ALA A 606 14.41 14.91 -3.89
C ALA A 606 14.29 14.05 -5.14
N THR A 607 13.19 14.15 -5.88
CA THR A 607 13.05 13.41 -7.15
C THR A 607 14.01 13.91 -8.21
N GLN A 608 14.19 15.22 -8.36
CA GLN A 608 15.19 15.79 -9.28
C GLN A 608 16.61 15.31 -8.95
N VAL A 609 16.92 15.15 -7.66
CA VAL A 609 18.18 14.57 -7.17
C VAL A 609 18.28 13.08 -7.49
N MET A 610 17.24 12.29 -7.24
CA MET A 610 17.21 10.84 -7.57
C MET A 610 17.41 10.58 -9.07
N LEU A 611 16.91 11.48 -9.92
CA LEU A 611 17.08 11.45 -11.37
C LEU A 611 18.50 11.85 -11.83
N GLY A 612 19.31 12.44 -10.95
CA GLY A 612 20.59 13.07 -11.29
C GLY A 612 20.43 14.30 -12.19
N HIS A 613 19.24 14.91 -12.24
CA HIS A 613 18.96 16.06 -13.09
C HIS A 613 19.44 17.38 -12.46
N LYS A 614 19.34 17.48 -11.13
CA LYS A 614 19.78 18.63 -10.33
C LYS A 614 20.45 18.18 -9.04
N LYS A 615 21.28 19.07 -8.48
CA LYS A 615 21.89 18.97 -7.15
C LYS A 615 21.19 19.92 -6.18
N LEU A 616 21.39 19.74 -4.88
CA LEU A 616 20.76 20.57 -3.85
C LEU A 616 21.07 22.06 -4.02
N LYS A 617 22.32 22.39 -4.36
CA LYS A 617 22.77 23.75 -4.68
C LYS A 617 22.03 24.44 -5.84
N ASP A 618 21.33 23.68 -6.70
CA ASP A 618 20.55 24.23 -7.81
C ASP A 618 19.18 24.74 -7.37
N PHE A 619 18.82 24.56 -6.10
CA PHE A 619 17.56 24.99 -5.51
C PHE A 619 17.76 26.06 -4.45
N THR A 620 16.89 27.05 -4.45
CA THR A 620 16.72 27.97 -3.32
C THR A 620 15.62 27.42 -2.43
N ILE A 621 15.97 27.02 -1.20
CA ILE A 621 15.02 26.43 -0.25
C ILE A 621 14.73 27.42 0.87
N GLU A 622 13.53 27.99 0.86
CA GLU A 622 13.06 28.94 1.87
C GLU A 622 11.92 28.32 2.67
N LYS A 623 12.11 28.22 3.99
CA LYS A 623 11.11 27.66 4.91
C LYS A 623 10.13 28.76 5.31
N ASN A 624 8.85 28.57 4.99
CA ASN A 624 7.78 29.52 5.32
C ASN A 624 6.85 28.95 6.41
N LEU A 625 7.35 28.88 7.64
CA LEU A 625 6.57 28.50 8.82
C LEU A 625 6.72 29.57 9.90
N GLU A 626 5.61 30.17 10.30
CA GLU A 626 5.52 31.01 11.49
C GLU A 626 4.99 30.19 12.67
N GLY A 627 5.67 30.22 13.81
CA GLY A 627 5.27 29.44 14.99
C GLY A 627 5.60 27.96 14.85
N PHE A 628 4.61 27.09 15.07
CA PHE A 628 4.76 25.64 15.07
C PHE A 628 3.65 24.94 14.29
N ALA A 629 3.98 23.81 13.68
CA ALA A 629 3.05 22.84 13.12
C ALA A 629 3.05 21.57 13.98
N ILE A 630 1.85 21.07 14.28
CA ILE A 630 1.63 19.83 15.05
C ILE A 630 0.99 18.82 14.10
N LYS A 631 1.61 17.65 13.98
CA LYS A 631 1.03 16.44 13.38
C LYS A 631 0.24 15.70 14.45
N GLU A 632 -1.05 15.48 14.22
CA GLU A 632 -1.97 14.80 15.14
C GLU A 632 -2.47 13.49 14.50
N PRO A 633 -2.23 12.32 15.12
CA PRO A 633 -2.70 11.03 14.62
C PRO A 633 -4.20 10.81 14.86
N ILE A 634 -4.88 10.20 13.88
CA ILE A 634 -6.31 9.89 13.93
C ILE A 634 -6.50 8.38 14.08
N PHE A 635 -7.22 7.96 15.11
CA PHE A 635 -7.46 6.56 15.43
C PHE A 635 -8.87 6.10 15.06
N SER A 636 -8.99 4.83 14.67
CA SER A 636 -10.27 4.18 14.37
C SER A 636 -10.79 3.29 15.52
N PHE A 637 -10.43 3.57 16.78
CA PHE A 637 -10.79 2.72 17.94
C PHE A 637 -12.30 2.53 18.12
N ASP A 638 -13.12 3.50 17.73
CA ASP A 638 -14.59 3.37 17.82
C ASP A 638 -15.17 2.31 16.86
N LYS A 639 -14.38 1.86 15.87
CA LYS A 639 -14.73 0.71 15.01
C LYS A 639 -14.44 -0.63 15.69
N PHE A 640 -13.69 -0.63 16.79
CA PHE A 640 -13.19 -1.82 17.48
C PHE A 640 -13.41 -1.70 19.00
N PRO A 641 -14.66 -1.79 19.48
CA PRO A 641 -15.01 -1.47 20.87
C PRO A 641 -14.32 -2.36 21.92
N ASN A 642 -13.96 -3.60 21.56
CA ASN A 642 -13.33 -4.58 22.44
C ASN A 642 -11.79 -4.55 22.40
N VAL A 643 -11.20 -3.59 21.68
CA VAL A 643 -9.74 -3.52 21.52
C VAL A 643 -9.15 -2.53 22.51
N ASP A 644 -8.01 -2.89 23.06
CA ASP A 644 -7.25 -2.02 23.95
C ASP A 644 -6.78 -0.76 23.21
N LYS A 645 -7.15 0.40 23.77
CA LYS A 645 -6.82 1.75 23.29
C LYS A 645 -5.43 2.20 23.71
N GLN A 646 -4.68 1.37 24.45
CA GLN A 646 -3.29 1.64 24.76
C GLN A 646 -2.44 1.71 23.48
N LEU A 647 -1.56 2.70 23.47
CA LEU A 647 -0.53 2.95 22.48
C LEU A 647 0.76 2.24 22.91
N GLY A 648 1.52 1.81 21.92
CA GLY A 648 2.77 1.09 22.14
C GLY A 648 3.62 1.07 20.88
N PRO A 649 4.54 0.10 20.77
CA PRO A 649 5.51 0.07 19.68
C PRO A 649 4.90 -0.36 18.32
N GLU A 650 3.65 -0.84 18.30
CA GLU A 650 2.93 -1.19 17.07
C GLU A 650 1.92 -0.09 16.69
N MET A 651 2.05 0.46 15.48
CA MET A 651 1.18 1.54 14.97
C MET A 651 -0.27 1.08 14.75
N LYS A 652 -1.24 1.91 15.15
CA LYS A 652 -2.69 1.67 15.03
C LYS A 652 -3.48 2.82 14.39
N SER A 653 -2.89 4.01 14.25
CA SER A 653 -3.52 5.17 13.61
C SER A 653 -3.83 4.91 12.13
N SER A 654 -4.92 5.51 11.66
CA SER A 654 -5.44 5.35 10.28
C SER A 654 -5.28 6.61 9.42
N GLY A 655 -4.78 7.70 9.99
CA GLY A 655 -4.54 8.95 9.29
C GLY A 655 -3.97 10.02 10.23
N GLU A 656 -3.86 11.24 9.75
CA GLU A 656 -3.28 12.37 10.49
C GLU A 656 -3.94 13.71 10.11
N ALA A 657 -3.77 14.70 10.98
CA ALA A 657 -4.14 16.10 10.75
C ALA A 657 -2.95 17.02 11.05
N ILE A 658 -2.95 18.19 10.42
CA ILE A 658 -1.96 19.24 10.66
C ILE A 658 -2.64 20.41 11.38
N ARG A 659 -2.07 20.85 12.49
CA ARG A 659 -2.51 22.03 13.21
C ARG A 659 -1.38 23.04 13.31
N PHE A 660 -1.63 24.27 12.88
CA PHE A 660 -0.70 25.38 13.03
C PHE A 660 -1.03 26.16 14.30
N ILE A 661 -0.02 26.45 15.11
CA ILE A 661 -0.14 27.25 16.32
C ILE A 661 0.91 28.35 16.29
N LYS A 662 0.59 29.51 16.87
CA LYS A 662 1.49 30.65 16.91
C LYS A 662 2.67 30.43 17.85
N ASP A 663 2.39 29.86 19.02
CA ASP A 663 3.37 29.63 20.08
C ASP A 663 2.90 28.51 21.03
N LEU A 664 3.78 28.07 21.92
CA LEU A 664 3.54 26.97 22.85
C LEU A 664 2.58 27.31 24.00
N THR A 665 2.05 28.54 24.05
CA THR A 665 0.99 28.90 25.01
C THR A 665 -0.39 28.48 24.54
N ASP A 666 -0.52 28.01 23.29
CA ASP A 666 -1.77 27.53 22.71
C ASP A 666 -2.45 26.48 23.61
N PRO A 667 -3.74 26.66 23.97
CA PRO A 667 -4.44 25.74 24.86
C PRO A 667 -4.46 24.29 24.37
N PHE A 668 -4.52 24.08 23.05
CA PHE A 668 -4.52 22.75 22.47
C PHE A 668 -3.18 22.04 22.71
N PHE A 669 -2.07 22.72 22.44
CA PHE A 669 -0.73 22.16 22.69
C PHE A 669 -0.55 21.83 24.17
N ARG A 670 -0.92 22.74 25.08
CA ARG A 670 -0.76 22.51 26.53
C ARG A 670 -1.57 21.31 27.03
N ASP A 671 -2.76 21.10 26.48
CA ASP A 671 -3.60 19.95 26.83
C ASP A 671 -3.08 18.64 26.22
N LEU A 672 -2.56 18.69 24.99
CA LEU A 672 -1.92 17.55 24.35
C LEU A 672 -0.66 17.12 25.11
N ASP A 673 0.20 18.08 25.45
CA ASP A 673 1.45 17.86 26.17
C ASP A 673 1.24 17.29 27.58
N LYS A 674 0.20 17.78 28.28
CA LYS A 674 -0.21 17.26 29.59
C LYS A 674 -0.67 15.80 29.51
N ARG A 675 -1.16 15.35 28.36
CA ARG A 675 -1.70 13.99 28.13
C ARG A 675 -0.72 13.04 27.47
N ARG A 676 0.55 13.44 27.28
CA ARG A 676 1.61 12.66 26.59
C ARG A 676 1.81 11.22 27.06
N SER A 677 1.38 10.87 28.28
CA SER A 677 1.52 9.53 28.86
C SER A 677 0.20 8.83 29.15
N MET A 678 -0.94 9.42 28.75
CA MET A 678 -2.27 8.93 29.13
C MET A 678 -2.59 7.55 28.55
N TYR A 679 -2.08 7.26 27.35
CA TYR A 679 -2.37 6.03 26.62
C TYR A 679 -1.18 5.07 26.53
N LEU A 680 -0.07 5.34 27.20
CA LEU A 680 1.09 4.44 27.20
C LEU A 680 0.69 3.06 27.78
N ALA A 681 0.98 2.00 27.03
CA ALA A 681 0.94 0.65 27.56
C ALA A 681 1.89 0.55 28.77
N ARG A 682 1.38 -0.01 29.88
CA ARG A 682 2.16 -0.21 31.11
C ARG A 682 2.85 -1.55 31.13
#